data_AF-A0A935GH92-F1
#
_entry.id   AF-A0A935GH92-F1
#
_cell.length_a   1.000
_cell.length_b   1.000
_cell.length_c   1.000
_cell.angle_alpha   90.00
_cell.angle_beta   90.00
_cell.angle_gamma   90.00
#
_symmetry.space_group_name_H-M   'P 1'
#
loop_
_entity.id
_entity.type
_entity.pdbx_description
1 polymer ?
#
loop_
_entity_poly.entity_id
_entity_poly.type
_entity_poly.pdbx_seq_one_letter_code
_entity_poly.pdbx_strand_id
1 'polypeptide(L)'
;MAIKKINFCIDSFVIVASSDGLFAINNKNKLTKIDTGNFRTVNITHSPTYITATTDNLFNVYHYKNNKFIKDLSLPLPLYNTFSNINIKISDSSYVHYISCDEPKIIKITISETMQMMQVITLPIKQNSPTGYLLEKIDNDILIYSTENIWLLKSNNDKITLAAPELRKYYDSIHYINILRVFGDTIWLQRSSKLLPNKPIYLLVKEKGRYVHKKTLQLFHELEILSIKNTPYDNILFATDDGIFVLNQKKLFTKTTPLKLYASLDILAKDSTYLFKIFSGLDTVLKLPYPLNKLKIEWRTNLIERELTHNIKFSYYLEGYENEWSEWSTLHIKEYNDLKPGNYTFHIKAIDENEQAKSIISIPIHINVPFYRRVVSYIIYAIAGIFIIYSIVYLSNRLIIRRNKLLEEYAIAKNKENLQKTLELEKEKEKADRLLINILPVRIAEELKEKGKVDAEFFSSVSVIFTDFTAFSQLSDQLDSEIIVNTLDYLFSKFDEICVRNKLEKLKTIGDSHMSVGGIPIRNQTHAIDAALAALEMQQFMQKFYKADPQNKIWKLRVGINTGEVVAGVVGKRKFAFDIWGDTVNTANRLQGCCESNKINISDTTYVLLKDFFDVEYRGEIPIKYKGPTPMYYLLRIKDEFSNDDEGYRPNKKFWDKYLTLVDYSYLKKLDQWIGG
;
A
#
# COMPACT_ATOMS: atom_id res chain seq x y z
N MET A 1 11.16 -11.64 -24.33
CA MET A 1 11.97 -12.82 -24.68
C MET A 1 12.67 -12.54 -26.00
N ALA A 2 13.99 -12.45 -26.03
CA ALA A 2 14.72 -12.13 -27.26
C ALA A 2 14.82 -13.39 -28.12
N ILE A 3 13.98 -13.49 -29.13
CA ILE A 3 14.03 -14.59 -30.11
C ILE A 3 15.26 -14.39 -30.99
N LYS A 4 16.16 -15.37 -31.01
CA LYS A 4 17.43 -15.29 -31.75
C LYS A 4 17.36 -15.92 -33.13
N LYS A 5 16.59 -17.00 -33.29
CA LYS A 5 16.34 -17.64 -34.59
C LYS A 5 15.04 -18.43 -34.58
N ILE A 6 14.29 -18.38 -35.69
CA ILE A 6 13.08 -19.18 -35.91
C ILE A 6 13.34 -20.08 -37.11
N ASN A 7 13.06 -21.38 -36.99
CA ASN A 7 13.08 -22.31 -38.10
C ASN A 7 11.76 -23.09 -38.16
N PHE A 8 11.24 -23.28 -39.37
CA PHE A 8 9.95 -23.92 -39.59
C PHE A 8 10.18 -25.40 -39.92
N CYS A 9 9.67 -26.30 -39.08
CA CYS A 9 9.53 -27.70 -39.50
C CYS A 9 8.36 -27.79 -40.48
N ILE A 10 8.49 -28.68 -41.47
CA ILE A 10 7.36 -29.02 -42.34
C ILE A 10 6.35 -29.84 -41.49
N ASP A 11 5.07 -29.51 -41.67
CA ASP A 11 3.85 -30.20 -41.22
C ASP A 11 3.41 -30.28 -39.74
N SER A 12 4.16 -29.84 -38.72
CA SER A 12 3.58 -29.77 -37.33
C SER A 12 4.14 -28.78 -36.30
N PHE A 13 5.36 -28.25 -36.49
CA PHE A 13 6.03 -27.45 -35.45
C PHE A 13 6.86 -26.29 -36.01
N VAL A 14 6.83 -25.15 -35.33
CA VAL A 14 7.80 -24.04 -35.50
C VAL A 14 8.77 -24.09 -34.33
N ILE A 15 10.08 -24.10 -34.60
CA ILE A 15 11.12 -24.26 -33.58
C ILE A 15 11.87 -22.95 -33.41
N VAL A 16 11.97 -22.50 -32.16
CA VAL A 16 12.42 -21.17 -31.77
C VAL A 16 13.60 -21.31 -30.83
N ALA A 17 14.75 -20.76 -31.24
CA ALA A 17 15.92 -20.60 -30.40
C ALA A 17 15.94 -19.20 -29.76
N SER A 18 16.22 -19.14 -28.46
CA SER A 18 16.22 -17.91 -27.66
C SER A 18 17.32 -17.94 -26.60
N SER A 19 17.55 -16.80 -25.96
CA SER A 19 18.42 -16.70 -24.78
C SER A 19 18.02 -17.61 -23.61
N ASP A 20 16.74 -17.95 -23.48
CA ASP A 20 16.20 -18.58 -22.28
C ASP A 20 15.82 -20.06 -22.50
N GLY A 21 16.07 -20.59 -23.71
CA GLY A 21 15.84 -21.99 -24.08
C GLY A 21 15.56 -22.23 -25.56
N LEU A 22 15.39 -23.51 -25.88
CA LEU A 22 14.89 -24.01 -27.15
C LEU A 22 13.41 -24.39 -26.99
N PHE A 23 12.56 -23.99 -27.93
CA PHE A 23 11.11 -24.17 -27.84
C PHE A 23 10.53 -24.68 -29.16
N ALA A 24 9.46 -25.47 -29.09
CA ALA A 24 8.58 -25.77 -30.21
C ALA A 24 7.21 -25.12 -30.01
N ILE A 25 6.61 -24.64 -31.09
CA ILE A 25 5.23 -24.17 -31.16
C ILE A 25 4.51 -25.13 -32.09
N ASN A 26 3.48 -25.83 -31.61
CA ASN A 26 2.71 -26.74 -32.44
C ASN A 26 1.62 -26.02 -33.25
N ASN A 27 0.99 -26.72 -34.20
CA ASN A 27 -0.13 -26.21 -35.01
C ASN A 27 -1.37 -25.74 -34.19
N LYS A 28 -1.40 -25.92 -32.86
CA LYS A 28 -2.44 -25.39 -31.94
C LYS A 28 -1.94 -24.18 -31.14
N ASN A 29 -0.87 -23.51 -31.59
CA ASN A 29 -0.20 -22.39 -30.94
C ASN A 29 0.28 -22.68 -29.50
N LYS A 30 0.42 -23.95 -29.10
CA LYS A 30 0.95 -24.31 -27.78
C LYS A 30 2.47 -24.32 -27.82
N LEU A 31 3.08 -23.41 -27.06
CA LEU A 31 4.51 -23.35 -26.81
C LEU A 31 4.92 -24.48 -25.85
N THR A 32 5.82 -25.36 -26.28
CA THR A 32 6.45 -26.39 -25.45
C THR A 32 7.96 -26.15 -25.38
N LYS A 33 8.51 -26.05 -24.17
CA LYS A 33 9.96 -25.93 -23.96
C LYS A 33 10.61 -27.29 -24.24
N ILE A 34 11.65 -27.29 -25.08
CA ILE A 34 12.48 -28.47 -25.39
C ILE A 34 13.64 -28.54 -24.41
N ASP A 35 14.39 -27.44 -24.25
CA ASP A 35 15.58 -27.40 -23.42
C ASP A 35 15.82 -25.99 -22.84
N THR A 36 16.61 -25.91 -21.76
CA THR A 36 17.01 -24.68 -21.05
C THR A 36 18.45 -24.31 -21.39
N GLY A 37 18.68 -23.09 -21.89
CA GLY A 37 20.02 -22.59 -22.20
C GLY A 37 20.01 -21.46 -23.21
N ASN A 38 21.16 -20.81 -23.39
CA ASN A 38 21.35 -19.74 -24.36
C ASN A 38 21.55 -20.32 -25.77
N PHE A 39 20.47 -20.70 -26.44
CA PHE A 39 20.53 -21.24 -27.80
C PHE A 39 20.69 -20.13 -28.83
N ARG A 40 21.75 -20.23 -29.64
CA ARG A 40 22.11 -19.27 -30.69
C ARG A 40 21.49 -19.66 -32.03
N THR A 41 21.53 -20.94 -32.36
CA THR A 41 21.08 -21.45 -33.66
C THR A 41 20.34 -22.76 -33.50
N VAL A 42 19.46 -23.04 -34.46
CA VAL A 42 18.77 -24.31 -34.60
C VAL A 42 18.59 -24.62 -36.08
N ASN A 43 18.85 -25.85 -36.48
CA ASN A 43 18.64 -26.40 -37.82
C ASN A 43 17.91 -27.75 -37.74
N ILE A 44 17.13 -28.04 -38.78
CA ILE A 44 16.33 -29.25 -38.93
C ILE A 44 16.90 -30.04 -40.11
N THR A 45 17.21 -31.32 -39.93
CA THR A 45 17.71 -32.20 -41.00
C THR A 45 16.54 -32.68 -41.89
N HIS A 46 16.81 -33.38 -43.00
CA HIS A 46 15.77 -33.83 -43.94
C HIS A 46 15.00 -35.08 -43.45
N SER A 47 14.36 -34.93 -42.30
CA SER A 47 13.23 -35.69 -41.76
C SER A 47 12.85 -34.99 -40.44
N PRO A 48 11.56 -34.81 -40.08
CA PRO A 48 11.17 -34.15 -38.83
C PRO A 48 11.59 -34.91 -37.56
N THR A 49 12.33 -36.02 -37.69
CA THR A 49 12.88 -36.80 -36.58
C THR A 49 14.01 -36.09 -35.84
N TYR A 50 14.87 -35.28 -36.47
CA TYR A 50 16.05 -34.73 -35.77
C TYR A 50 16.23 -33.20 -35.87
N ILE A 51 16.69 -32.61 -34.77
CA ILE A 51 17.09 -31.20 -34.65
C ILE A 51 18.56 -31.15 -34.23
N THR A 52 19.31 -30.20 -34.79
CA THR A 52 20.62 -29.79 -34.25
C THR A 52 20.57 -28.35 -33.79
N ALA A 53 21.09 -28.05 -32.60
CA ALA A 53 21.08 -26.71 -32.02
C ALA A 53 22.34 -26.41 -31.23
N THR A 54 22.86 -25.19 -31.35
CA THR A 54 24.04 -24.74 -30.61
C THR A 54 23.69 -23.78 -29.50
N THR A 55 24.30 -24.00 -28.34
CA THR A 55 24.51 -22.95 -27.32
C THR A 55 25.88 -22.31 -27.54
N ASP A 56 26.31 -21.42 -26.64
CA ASP A 56 27.62 -20.76 -26.75
C ASP A 56 28.80 -21.74 -26.81
N ASN A 57 28.73 -22.88 -26.10
CA ASN A 57 29.84 -23.84 -25.95
C ASN A 57 29.50 -25.29 -26.35
N LEU A 58 28.24 -25.62 -26.66
CA LEU A 58 27.79 -26.99 -26.94
C LEU A 58 27.07 -27.10 -28.28
N PHE A 59 27.39 -28.15 -29.04
CA PHE A 59 26.58 -28.64 -30.15
C PHE A 59 25.68 -29.78 -29.65
N ASN A 60 24.37 -29.61 -29.80
CA ASN A 60 23.37 -30.52 -29.24
C ASN A 60 22.54 -31.13 -30.37
N VAL A 61 22.26 -32.43 -30.27
CA VAL A 61 21.37 -33.15 -31.18
C VAL A 61 20.16 -33.65 -30.39
N TYR A 62 18.97 -33.42 -30.94
CA TYR A 62 17.70 -33.86 -30.37
C TYR A 62 16.94 -34.72 -31.37
N HIS A 63 16.23 -35.72 -30.86
CA HIS A 63 15.40 -36.66 -31.60
C HIS A 63 13.95 -36.57 -31.15
N TYR A 64 13.02 -36.55 -32.09
CA TYR A 64 11.59 -36.54 -31.84
C TYR A 64 11.07 -37.96 -31.62
N LYS A 65 10.75 -38.31 -30.37
CA LYS A 65 10.22 -39.62 -29.98
C LYS A 65 9.17 -39.46 -28.90
N ASN A 66 8.09 -40.25 -28.97
CA ASN A 66 6.99 -40.24 -27.99
C ASN A 66 6.38 -38.83 -27.75
N ASN A 67 6.13 -38.07 -28.83
CA ASN A 67 5.59 -36.70 -28.79
C ASN A 67 6.45 -35.65 -28.05
N LYS A 68 7.75 -35.94 -27.81
CA LYS A 68 8.71 -35.00 -27.21
C LYS A 68 10.03 -35.03 -27.97
N PHE A 69 10.79 -33.94 -27.89
CA PHE A 69 12.20 -33.92 -28.29
C PHE A 69 13.05 -34.38 -27.11
N ILE A 70 13.84 -35.43 -27.32
CA ILE A 70 14.80 -35.99 -26.37
C ILE A 70 16.20 -35.59 -26.84
N LYS A 71 17.11 -35.28 -25.91
CA LYS A 71 18.48 -34.92 -26.22
C LYS A 71 19.34 -36.18 -26.35
N ASP A 72 19.78 -36.49 -27.56
CA ASP A 72 20.52 -37.72 -27.87
C ASP A 72 22.04 -37.51 -27.74
N LEU A 73 22.56 -36.32 -28.08
CA LEU A 73 24.00 -36.02 -28.04
C LEU A 73 24.29 -34.58 -27.60
N SER A 74 25.40 -34.40 -26.88
CA SER A 74 25.94 -33.10 -26.46
C SER A 74 27.46 -33.10 -26.65
N LEU A 75 27.98 -32.42 -27.66
CA LEU A 75 29.41 -32.31 -27.93
C LEU A 75 29.93 -30.94 -27.45
N PRO A 76 31.04 -30.89 -26.69
CA PRO A 76 31.74 -29.63 -26.43
C PRO A 76 32.35 -29.12 -27.74
N LEU A 77 32.05 -27.88 -28.09
CA LEU A 77 32.74 -27.20 -29.19
C LEU A 77 34.08 -26.67 -28.65
N PRO A 78 35.21 -26.88 -29.36
CA PRO A 78 36.52 -26.35 -28.95
C PRO A 78 36.56 -24.84 -29.19
N LEU A 79 35.93 -24.07 -28.31
CA LEU A 79 35.79 -22.62 -28.39
C LEU A 79 36.33 -21.97 -27.10
N TYR A 80 37.39 -21.19 -27.24
CA TYR A 80 37.93 -20.35 -26.18
C TYR A 80 37.18 -19.01 -26.17
N ASN A 81 36.37 -18.78 -25.13
CA ASN A 81 35.69 -17.53 -24.78
C ASN A 81 34.76 -16.86 -25.82
N THR A 82 33.46 -16.91 -25.55
CA THR A 82 32.45 -15.89 -25.87
C THR A 82 32.45 -15.34 -27.31
N PHE A 83 32.03 -16.16 -28.26
CA PHE A 83 31.72 -15.69 -29.62
C PHE A 83 30.26 -15.21 -29.74
N SER A 84 30.09 -14.17 -30.55
CA SER A 84 28.82 -13.44 -30.72
C SER A 84 27.89 -14.14 -31.72
N ASN A 85 28.48 -14.64 -32.83
CA ASN A 85 27.80 -15.24 -33.96
C ASN A 85 28.33 -16.67 -34.20
N ILE A 86 27.50 -17.65 -33.88
CA ILE A 86 27.70 -19.04 -34.34
C ILE A 86 26.74 -19.25 -35.50
N ASN A 87 27.19 -19.86 -36.60
CA ASN A 87 26.32 -20.29 -37.70
C ASN A 87 26.56 -21.75 -38.06
N ILE A 88 25.49 -22.52 -38.26
CA ILE A 88 25.54 -23.91 -38.68
C ILE A 88 24.88 -24.04 -40.06
N LYS A 89 25.44 -24.86 -40.94
CA LYS A 89 24.77 -25.41 -42.12
C LYS A 89 24.98 -26.92 -42.21
N ILE A 90 24.05 -27.62 -42.84
CA ILE A 90 24.08 -29.08 -43.08
C ILE A 90 24.36 -29.30 -44.57
N SER A 91 25.14 -30.32 -44.95
CA SER A 91 25.36 -30.70 -46.36
C SER A 91 24.17 -31.48 -46.94
N ASP A 92 24.33 -32.19 -48.06
CA ASP A 92 23.32 -33.13 -48.59
C ASP A 92 23.24 -34.45 -47.81
N SER A 93 24.34 -34.88 -47.19
CA SER A 93 24.25 -35.91 -46.16
C SER A 93 23.76 -35.25 -44.87
N SER A 94 22.62 -35.71 -44.33
CA SER A 94 21.96 -35.26 -43.08
C SER A 94 22.80 -35.42 -41.80
N TYR A 95 24.09 -35.67 -41.98
CA TYR A 95 25.08 -36.20 -41.08
C TYR A 95 26.35 -35.34 -41.02
N VAL A 96 26.56 -34.41 -41.96
CA VAL A 96 27.72 -33.50 -41.93
C VAL A 96 27.25 -32.07 -41.67
N HIS A 97 27.70 -31.54 -40.54
CA HIS A 97 27.40 -30.19 -40.07
C HIS A 97 28.67 -29.34 -40.17
N TYR A 98 28.56 -28.17 -40.76
CA TYR A 98 29.63 -27.18 -40.80
C TYR A 98 29.23 -26.01 -39.91
N ILE A 99 30.13 -25.66 -38.99
CA ILE A 99 29.93 -24.62 -37.99
C ILE A 99 31.01 -23.55 -38.20
N SER A 100 30.59 -22.30 -38.38
CA SER A 100 31.48 -21.14 -38.27
C SER A 100 31.30 -20.45 -36.93
N CYS A 101 32.41 -19.94 -36.43
CA CYS A 101 32.48 -19.03 -35.28
C CYS A 101 33.12 -17.71 -35.72
N ASP A 102 33.40 -16.83 -34.76
CA ASP A 102 34.05 -15.55 -35.02
C ASP A 102 35.56 -15.70 -35.34
N GLU A 103 36.19 -16.86 -35.08
CA GLU A 103 37.55 -17.15 -35.58
C GLU A 103 37.59 -17.52 -37.08
N PRO A 104 38.73 -17.32 -37.79
CA PRO A 104 38.92 -17.72 -39.19
C PRO A 104 39.09 -19.24 -39.37
N LYS A 105 38.14 -20.02 -38.84
CA LYS A 105 38.14 -21.49 -38.84
C LYS A 105 36.71 -21.99 -39.01
N ILE A 106 36.54 -23.09 -39.73
CA ILE A 106 35.26 -23.80 -39.85
C ILE A 106 35.41 -25.19 -39.22
N ILE A 107 34.49 -25.53 -38.33
CA ILE A 107 34.43 -26.83 -37.68
C ILE A 107 33.47 -27.71 -38.49
N LYS A 108 34.00 -28.75 -39.13
CA LYS A 108 33.23 -29.82 -39.78
C LYS A 108 33.00 -30.92 -38.75
N ILE A 109 31.75 -31.21 -38.43
CA ILE A 109 31.31 -32.30 -37.56
C ILE A 109 30.56 -33.31 -38.43
N THR A 110 31.09 -34.52 -38.54
CA THR A 110 30.38 -35.66 -39.11
C THR A 110 29.69 -36.44 -37.98
N ILE A 111 28.50 -36.97 -38.22
CA ILE A 111 27.65 -37.72 -37.27
C ILE A 111 27.25 -39.04 -37.94
N SER A 112 27.31 -40.17 -37.23
CA SER A 112 26.92 -41.48 -37.78
C SER A 112 25.41 -41.65 -37.88
N GLU A 113 24.95 -42.56 -38.75
CA GLU A 113 23.52 -42.91 -38.86
C GLU A 113 22.95 -43.46 -37.54
N THR A 114 23.81 -44.06 -36.72
CA THR A 114 23.50 -44.56 -35.37
C THR A 114 23.65 -43.50 -34.26
N MET A 115 23.95 -42.23 -34.60
CA MET A 115 24.17 -41.10 -33.68
C MET A 115 25.28 -41.29 -32.63
N GLN A 116 26.06 -42.36 -32.70
CA GLN A 116 27.16 -42.66 -31.79
C GLN A 116 28.50 -42.27 -32.44
N MET A 117 29.05 -41.12 -32.03
CA MET A 117 30.39 -40.57 -32.32
C MET A 117 30.83 -40.50 -33.80
N MET A 118 31.11 -39.29 -34.31
CA MET A 118 31.95 -39.14 -35.50
C MET A 118 32.76 -37.82 -35.54
N GLN A 119 33.65 -37.76 -36.52
CA GLN A 119 34.85 -36.93 -36.60
C GLN A 119 34.59 -35.41 -36.56
N VAL A 120 35.41 -34.69 -35.79
CA VAL A 120 35.48 -33.21 -35.76
C VAL A 120 36.77 -32.76 -36.43
N ILE A 121 36.67 -31.99 -37.52
CA ILE A 121 37.81 -31.45 -38.27
C ILE A 121 37.73 -29.93 -38.26
N THR A 122 38.84 -29.25 -37.94
CA THR A 122 38.94 -27.79 -38.01
C THR A 122 39.65 -27.37 -39.31
N LEU A 123 38.92 -26.70 -40.19
CA LEU A 123 39.39 -26.21 -41.49
C LEU A 123 39.78 -24.73 -41.37
N PRO A 124 41.07 -24.35 -41.46
CA PRO A 124 41.50 -22.96 -41.35
C PRO A 124 41.21 -22.16 -42.63
N ILE A 125 40.69 -20.94 -42.45
CA ILE A 125 40.63 -19.91 -43.48
C ILE A 125 41.95 -19.11 -43.41
N LYS A 126 42.54 -18.75 -44.56
CA LYS A 126 43.82 -18.03 -44.59
C LYS A 126 43.71 -16.65 -43.89
N GLN A 127 44.79 -16.25 -43.22
CA GLN A 127 44.87 -15.10 -42.32
C GLN A 127 44.48 -13.74 -42.95
N ASN A 128 44.11 -12.80 -42.07
CA ASN A 128 43.58 -11.45 -42.33
C ASN A 128 42.17 -11.45 -42.95
N SER A 129 41.17 -11.84 -42.16
CA SER A 129 39.76 -11.60 -42.44
C SER A 129 38.97 -11.50 -41.11
N PRO A 130 37.94 -10.64 -41.02
CA PRO A 130 37.22 -10.36 -39.78
C PRO A 130 36.23 -11.45 -39.38
N THR A 131 35.79 -11.32 -38.15
CA THR A 131 34.90 -12.23 -37.42
C THR A 131 33.47 -12.26 -38.00
N GLY A 132 32.74 -13.37 -37.77
CA GLY A 132 31.31 -13.46 -38.06
C GLY A 132 30.94 -14.04 -39.42
N TYR A 133 31.54 -15.16 -39.82
CA TYR A 133 31.20 -15.82 -41.09
C TYR A 133 29.77 -16.38 -41.11
N LEU A 134 29.06 -16.14 -42.20
CA LEU A 134 27.80 -16.78 -42.54
C LEU A 134 28.04 -17.94 -43.53
N LEU A 135 27.28 -19.01 -43.36
CA LEU A 135 27.36 -20.24 -44.17
C LEU A 135 26.04 -20.46 -44.91
N GLU A 136 26.09 -20.52 -46.23
CA GLU A 136 24.94 -20.89 -47.08
C GLU A 136 25.32 -22.03 -48.02
N LYS A 137 24.42 -22.98 -48.22
CA LYS A 137 24.66 -24.18 -49.03
C LYS A 137 24.36 -23.88 -50.50
N ILE A 138 25.23 -24.34 -51.39
CA ILE A 138 25.09 -24.21 -52.85
C ILE A 138 25.41 -25.57 -53.47
N ASP A 139 24.37 -26.27 -53.92
CA ASP A 139 24.46 -27.68 -54.32
C ASP A 139 25.16 -28.50 -53.20
N ASN A 140 26.14 -29.33 -53.55
CA ASN A 140 26.97 -30.07 -52.59
C ASN A 140 28.01 -29.20 -51.84
N ASP A 141 28.30 -27.98 -52.29
CA ASP A 141 29.35 -27.12 -51.75
C ASP A 141 28.80 -26.09 -50.75
N ILE A 142 29.69 -25.50 -49.93
CA ILE A 142 29.30 -24.51 -48.93
C ILE A 142 29.96 -23.17 -49.25
N LEU A 143 29.13 -22.16 -49.41
CA LEU A 143 29.57 -20.78 -49.57
C LEU A 143 29.71 -20.15 -48.18
N ILE A 144 30.89 -19.58 -47.96
CA ILE A 144 31.29 -18.89 -46.73
C ILE A 144 31.39 -17.41 -47.11
N TYR A 145 30.70 -16.54 -46.41
CA TYR A 145 30.80 -15.10 -46.66
C TYR A 145 30.96 -14.31 -45.36
N SER A 146 31.76 -13.26 -45.43
CA SER A 146 31.95 -12.27 -44.36
C SER A 146 31.66 -10.87 -44.90
N THR A 147 31.85 -9.87 -44.05
CA THR A 147 31.81 -8.45 -44.45
C THR A 147 32.87 -8.07 -45.48
N GLU A 148 33.95 -8.87 -45.65
CA GLU A 148 35.11 -8.56 -46.49
C GLU A 148 35.29 -9.44 -47.73
N ASN A 149 34.80 -10.69 -47.74
CA ASN A 149 35.00 -11.61 -48.87
C ASN A 149 34.01 -12.77 -48.90
N ILE A 150 34.04 -13.50 -50.03
CA ILE A 150 33.27 -14.73 -50.25
C ILE A 150 34.22 -15.86 -50.67
N TRP A 151 34.10 -17.00 -50.02
CA TRP A 151 34.85 -18.24 -50.28
C TRP A 151 33.88 -19.40 -50.56
N LEU A 152 34.35 -20.39 -51.30
CA LEU A 152 33.67 -21.65 -51.58
C LEU A 152 34.49 -22.80 -50.97
N LEU A 153 33.88 -23.51 -50.02
CA LEU A 153 34.35 -24.77 -49.46
C LEU A 153 33.77 -25.91 -50.30
N LYS A 154 34.65 -26.65 -50.98
CA LYS A 154 34.24 -27.80 -51.78
C LYS A 154 34.07 -29.04 -50.91
N SER A 155 32.86 -29.59 -50.81
CA SER A 155 32.58 -30.68 -49.86
C SER A 155 33.25 -32.01 -50.25
N ASN A 156 33.70 -32.16 -51.50
CA ASN A 156 34.34 -33.38 -51.98
C ASN A 156 35.83 -33.49 -51.58
N ASN A 157 36.49 -32.39 -51.18
CA ASN A 157 37.92 -32.40 -50.83
C ASN A 157 38.29 -31.44 -49.69
N ASP A 158 37.30 -30.90 -48.98
CA ASP A 158 37.41 -29.92 -47.88
C ASP A 158 38.30 -28.70 -48.17
N LYS A 159 38.52 -28.38 -49.46
CA LYS A 159 39.38 -27.28 -49.88
C LYS A 159 38.58 -25.97 -49.95
N ILE A 160 38.98 -25.01 -49.11
CA ILE A 160 38.47 -23.64 -49.16
C ILE A 160 39.19 -22.88 -50.28
N THR A 161 38.42 -22.32 -51.20
CA THR A 161 38.89 -21.49 -52.33
C THR A 161 38.15 -20.16 -52.35
N LEU A 162 38.73 -19.11 -52.94
CA LEU A 162 37.99 -17.85 -53.14
C LEU A 162 36.87 -18.06 -54.15
N ALA A 163 35.71 -17.45 -53.91
CA ALA A 163 34.54 -17.61 -54.77
C ALA A 163 34.73 -16.91 -56.14
N ALA A 164 33.90 -17.31 -57.11
CA ALA A 164 34.05 -16.91 -58.51
C ALA A 164 33.95 -15.38 -58.72
N PRO A 165 34.70 -14.79 -59.68
CA PRO A 165 34.73 -13.34 -59.91
C PRO A 165 33.36 -12.70 -60.15
N GLU A 166 32.41 -13.45 -60.70
CA GLU A 166 31.05 -12.99 -61.01
C GLU A 166 30.25 -12.64 -59.75
N LEU A 167 30.47 -13.34 -58.63
CA LEU A 167 29.88 -12.98 -57.32
C LEU A 167 30.59 -11.76 -56.74
N ARG A 168 31.92 -11.69 -56.87
CA ARG A 168 32.73 -10.53 -56.46
C ARG A 168 32.38 -9.24 -57.20
N LYS A 169 31.82 -9.29 -58.42
CA LYS A 169 31.39 -8.08 -59.15
C LYS A 169 30.32 -7.25 -58.41
N TYR A 170 29.50 -7.90 -57.59
CA TYR A 170 28.46 -7.23 -56.79
C TYR A 170 28.96 -6.83 -55.39
N TYR A 171 30.18 -7.26 -55.05
CA TYR A 171 30.86 -7.00 -53.80
C TYR A 171 31.85 -5.84 -53.99
N ASP A 172 31.88 -4.91 -53.05
CA ASP A 172 32.68 -3.69 -53.12
C ASP A 172 33.14 -3.37 -51.70
N SER A 173 34.37 -2.86 -51.53
CA SER A 173 35.05 -2.70 -50.23
C SER A 173 34.26 -1.94 -49.14
N ILE A 174 33.23 -1.17 -49.53
CA ILE A 174 32.37 -0.35 -48.66
C ILE A 174 31.02 -1.04 -48.35
N HIS A 175 30.71 -2.18 -48.97
CA HIS A 175 29.39 -2.82 -49.01
C HIS A 175 29.45 -4.34 -48.86
N TYR A 176 28.76 -4.90 -47.88
CA TYR A 176 28.64 -6.36 -47.74
C TYR A 176 27.48 -6.92 -48.58
N ILE A 177 27.58 -8.18 -48.96
CA ILE A 177 26.49 -8.93 -49.60
C ILE A 177 25.79 -9.75 -48.52
N ASN A 178 24.48 -9.58 -48.40
CA ASN A 178 23.63 -10.49 -47.65
C ASN A 178 23.03 -11.53 -48.61
N ILE A 179 23.28 -12.81 -48.37
CA ILE A 179 22.78 -13.91 -49.20
C ILE A 179 21.43 -14.34 -48.64
N LEU A 180 20.36 -13.80 -49.25
CA LEU A 180 19.01 -13.96 -48.73
C LEU A 180 18.48 -15.39 -48.88
N ARG A 181 18.82 -16.05 -50.00
CA ARG A 181 18.55 -17.48 -50.24
C ARG A 181 19.27 -18.04 -51.47
N VAL A 182 19.50 -19.35 -51.43
CA VAL A 182 19.85 -20.20 -52.58
C VAL A 182 18.72 -21.21 -52.84
N PHE A 183 18.39 -21.43 -54.11
CA PHE A 183 17.40 -22.41 -54.59
C PHE A 183 17.92 -23.08 -55.86
N GLY A 184 18.57 -24.25 -55.71
CA GLY A 184 19.26 -24.93 -56.82
C GLY A 184 20.22 -23.97 -57.53
N ASP A 185 20.12 -23.91 -58.86
CA ASP A 185 20.90 -23.02 -59.72
C ASP A 185 20.62 -21.50 -59.54
N THR A 186 19.78 -21.08 -58.58
CA THR A 186 19.38 -19.67 -58.40
C THR A 186 19.86 -19.10 -57.07
N ILE A 187 20.53 -17.95 -57.09
CA ILE A 187 20.99 -17.20 -55.91
C ILE A 187 20.31 -15.83 -55.87
N TRP A 188 19.77 -15.48 -54.70
CA TRP A 188 19.21 -14.16 -54.40
C TRP A 188 20.15 -13.38 -53.48
N LEU A 189 20.74 -12.31 -53.99
CA LEU A 189 21.70 -11.46 -53.27
C LEU A 189 21.10 -10.08 -53.02
N GLN A 190 21.27 -9.53 -51.81
CA GLN A 190 21.04 -8.11 -51.54
C GLN A 190 22.38 -7.45 -51.22
N ARG A 191 22.69 -6.35 -51.92
CA ARG A 191 23.82 -5.49 -51.57
C ARG A 191 23.37 -4.62 -50.39
N SER A 192 23.98 -4.78 -49.22
CA SER A 192 23.62 -4.07 -48.00
C SER A 192 24.78 -3.20 -47.51
N SER A 193 24.44 -1.97 -47.11
CA SER A 193 25.32 -1.07 -46.37
C SER A 193 24.43 -0.04 -45.66
N LYS A 194 24.86 0.43 -44.49
CA LYS A 194 24.18 1.51 -43.75
C LYS A 194 24.13 2.84 -44.51
N LEU A 195 24.93 2.98 -45.57
CA LEU A 195 25.07 4.20 -46.38
C LEU A 195 24.32 4.15 -47.73
N LEU A 196 23.66 3.04 -48.08
CA LEU A 196 22.86 2.94 -49.31
C LEU A 196 21.37 3.19 -49.04
N PRO A 197 20.76 4.26 -49.61
CA PRO A 197 19.33 4.56 -49.48
C PRO A 197 18.46 3.73 -50.46
N ASN A 198 19.04 2.78 -51.18
CA ASN A 198 18.33 1.85 -52.04
C ASN A 198 19.08 0.51 -52.02
N LYS A 199 18.46 -0.56 -51.54
CA LYS A 199 19.08 -1.89 -51.32
C LYS A 199 18.62 -2.92 -52.37
N PRO A 200 19.08 -2.83 -53.63
CA PRO A 200 18.59 -3.66 -54.72
C PRO A 200 18.86 -5.16 -54.50
N ILE A 201 17.88 -5.97 -54.91
CA ILE A 201 17.97 -7.43 -54.90
C ILE A 201 18.38 -7.89 -56.31
N TYR A 202 19.44 -8.68 -56.39
CA TYR A 202 19.94 -9.25 -57.63
C TYR A 202 19.58 -10.73 -57.72
N LEU A 203 18.91 -11.10 -58.81
CA LEU A 203 18.63 -12.47 -59.19
C LEU A 203 19.76 -12.99 -60.09
N LEU A 204 20.57 -13.90 -59.55
CA LEU A 204 21.58 -14.65 -60.29
C LEU A 204 21.06 -16.06 -60.60
N VAL A 205 21.20 -16.50 -61.84
CA VAL A 205 20.88 -17.86 -62.28
C VAL A 205 22.14 -18.48 -62.90
N LYS A 206 22.44 -19.71 -62.52
CA LYS A 206 23.58 -20.49 -63.02
C LYS A 206 23.26 -20.98 -64.43
N GLU A 207 24.00 -20.49 -65.41
CA GLU A 207 23.88 -20.92 -66.80
C GLU A 207 25.25 -21.42 -67.26
N LYS A 208 25.30 -22.66 -67.77
CA LYS A 208 26.55 -23.34 -68.20
C LYS A 208 27.67 -23.28 -67.15
N GLY A 209 27.32 -23.39 -65.87
CA GLY A 209 28.28 -23.41 -64.75
C GLY A 209 28.75 -22.04 -64.24
N ARG A 210 28.25 -20.91 -64.77
CA ARG A 210 28.52 -19.56 -64.26
C ARG A 210 27.24 -18.86 -63.82
N TYR A 211 27.32 -18.04 -62.77
CA TYR A 211 26.17 -17.25 -62.30
C TYR A 211 26.00 -15.98 -63.14
N VAL A 212 24.87 -15.89 -63.85
CA VAL A 212 24.51 -14.77 -64.73
C VAL A 212 23.36 -13.97 -64.10
N HIS A 213 23.49 -12.65 -64.09
CA HIS A 213 22.42 -11.76 -63.61
C HIS A 213 21.25 -11.71 -64.60
N LYS A 214 20.07 -12.10 -64.12
CA LYS A 214 18.82 -12.11 -64.89
C LYS A 214 17.93 -10.92 -64.60
N LYS A 215 17.87 -10.44 -63.36
CA LYS A 215 16.92 -9.39 -62.96
C LYS A 215 17.37 -8.66 -61.70
N THR A 216 17.28 -7.33 -61.71
CA THR A 216 17.34 -6.50 -60.51
C THR A 216 15.92 -6.18 -60.06
N LEU A 217 15.66 -6.25 -58.76
CA LEU A 217 14.39 -5.90 -58.14
C LEU A 217 14.63 -4.83 -57.07
N GLN A 218 14.05 -3.65 -57.27
CA GLN A 218 14.04 -2.53 -56.33
C GLN A 218 12.69 -2.48 -55.59
N LEU A 219 12.36 -3.58 -54.92
CA LEU A 219 11.06 -3.76 -54.25
C LEU A 219 10.96 -3.02 -52.91
N PHE A 220 12.09 -2.83 -52.23
CA PHE A 220 12.18 -2.20 -50.91
C PHE A 220 13.33 -1.20 -50.94
N HIS A 221 13.04 0.07 -50.74
CA HIS A 221 14.07 1.12 -50.83
C HIS A 221 14.94 1.16 -49.57
N GLU A 222 14.35 1.06 -48.37
CA GLU A 222 15.09 1.25 -47.11
C GLU A 222 15.23 -0.02 -46.23
N LEU A 223 14.30 -0.98 -46.34
CA LEU A 223 14.22 -2.16 -45.47
C LEU A 223 15.35 -3.18 -45.69
N GLU A 224 15.92 -3.74 -44.61
CA GLU A 224 16.84 -4.87 -44.71
C GLU A 224 16.06 -6.19 -44.73
N ILE A 225 16.32 -7.03 -45.75
CA ILE A 225 15.65 -8.32 -45.88
C ILE A 225 16.43 -9.34 -45.05
N LEU A 226 15.75 -9.93 -44.07
CA LEU A 226 16.33 -10.90 -43.14
C LEU A 226 16.16 -12.34 -43.65
N SER A 227 15.13 -12.63 -44.45
CA SER A 227 14.94 -13.94 -45.08
C SER A 227 13.96 -13.90 -46.25
N ILE A 228 14.17 -14.78 -47.25
CA ILE A 228 13.20 -15.03 -48.33
C ILE A 228 12.69 -16.47 -48.22
N LYS A 229 11.38 -16.69 -48.43
CA LYS A 229 10.78 -18.03 -48.44
C LYS A 229 9.66 -18.17 -49.46
N ASN A 230 9.83 -19.09 -50.40
CA ASN A 230 8.74 -19.50 -51.28
C ASN A 230 7.68 -20.28 -50.47
N THR A 231 6.42 -19.96 -50.72
CA THR A 231 5.26 -20.79 -50.34
C THR A 231 5.01 -21.84 -51.42
N PRO A 232 4.31 -22.94 -51.11
CA PRO A 232 3.90 -23.93 -52.11
C PRO A 232 2.83 -23.43 -53.12
N TYR A 233 2.48 -22.13 -53.12
CA TYR A 233 1.38 -21.55 -53.90
C TYR A 233 1.83 -20.34 -54.75
N ASP A 234 2.95 -20.45 -55.47
CA ASP A 234 3.53 -19.41 -56.37
C ASP A 234 3.82 -18.02 -55.76
N ASN A 235 3.70 -17.86 -54.43
CA ASN A 235 3.97 -16.60 -53.74
C ASN A 235 5.32 -16.65 -53.00
N ILE A 236 6.11 -15.59 -53.16
CA ILE A 236 7.39 -15.37 -52.46
C ILE A 236 7.13 -14.51 -51.21
N LEU A 237 7.53 -15.01 -50.03
CA LEU A 237 7.54 -14.25 -48.79
C LEU A 237 8.90 -13.58 -48.59
N PHE A 238 8.88 -12.31 -48.21
CA PHE A 238 10.06 -11.54 -47.79
C PHE A 238 9.87 -11.16 -46.33
N ALA A 239 10.73 -11.65 -45.43
CA ALA A 239 10.80 -11.18 -44.06
C ALA A 239 11.85 -10.07 -43.98
N THR A 240 11.43 -8.91 -43.48
CA THR A 240 12.22 -7.69 -43.30
C THR A 240 12.27 -7.31 -41.82
N ASP A 241 13.09 -6.32 -41.50
CA ASP A 241 13.11 -5.61 -40.22
C ASP A 241 11.75 -5.00 -39.82
N ASP A 242 10.92 -4.57 -40.78
CA ASP A 242 9.60 -3.95 -40.54
C ASP A 242 8.39 -4.89 -40.76
N GLY A 243 8.62 -6.17 -41.12
CA GLY A 243 7.54 -7.17 -41.23
C GLY A 243 7.67 -8.15 -42.40
N ILE A 244 6.56 -8.82 -42.75
CA ILE A 244 6.51 -9.88 -43.77
C ILE A 244 5.67 -9.44 -44.97
N PHE A 245 6.28 -9.44 -46.16
CA PHE A 245 5.67 -9.08 -47.44
C PHE A 245 5.46 -10.29 -48.35
N VAL A 246 4.50 -10.21 -49.29
CA VAL A 246 4.11 -11.31 -50.19
C VAL A 246 4.10 -10.84 -51.66
N LEU A 247 4.78 -11.56 -52.55
CA LEU A 247 4.87 -11.23 -53.99
C LEU A 247 4.36 -12.39 -54.87
N ASN A 248 3.50 -12.09 -55.84
CA ASN A 248 2.94 -13.06 -56.80
C ASN A 248 3.61 -12.95 -58.18
N GLN A 249 4.07 -14.08 -58.74
CA GLN A 249 4.92 -14.08 -59.95
C GLN A 249 4.19 -13.79 -61.28
N LYS A 250 2.89 -14.05 -61.41
CA LYS A 250 2.21 -14.15 -62.72
C LYS A 250 1.89 -12.82 -63.42
N LYS A 251 2.06 -11.67 -62.77
CA LYS A 251 1.68 -10.33 -63.31
C LYS A 251 2.75 -9.60 -64.14
N LEU A 252 3.88 -10.23 -64.47
CA LEU A 252 5.09 -9.54 -64.92
C LEU A 252 5.40 -9.51 -66.44
N PHE A 253 4.56 -10.09 -67.30
CA PHE A 253 4.83 -10.18 -68.74
C PHE A 253 3.56 -10.02 -69.62
N THR A 254 3.47 -8.94 -70.41
CA THR A 254 2.93 -8.80 -71.81
C THR A 254 2.51 -7.36 -72.16
N LYS A 255 2.51 -7.01 -73.46
CA LYS A 255 2.19 -5.71 -74.11
C LYS A 255 1.80 -6.01 -75.59
N THR A 256 1.13 -5.20 -76.42
CA THR A 256 0.61 -3.81 -76.40
C THR A 256 -0.89 -3.77 -76.73
N THR A 257 -1.48 -2.63 -77.17
CA THR A 257 -2.80 -2.50 -77.86
C THR A 257 -2.97 -1.09 -78.49
N PRO A 258 -3.99 -0.85 -79.38
CA PRO A 258 -4.17 0.39 -80.17
C PRO A 258 -4.59 1.64 -79.38
N LEU A 259 -4.87 2.75 -80.09
CA LEU A 259 -5.08 4.09 -79.53
C LEU A 259 -6.16 4.11 -78.44
N LYS A 260 -5.69 4.32 -77.21
CA LYS A 260 -6.50 4.36 -75.99
C LYS A 260 -6.14 5.60 -75.22
N LEU A 261 -7.17 6.34 -74.83
CA LEU A 261 -7.06 7.34 -73.78
C LEU A 261 -6.93 6.60 -72.44
N TYR A 262 -6.02 7.04 -71.61
CA TYR A 262 -5.75 6.48 -70.28
C TYR A 262 -5.77 7.63 -69.28
N ALA A 263 -6.81 7.65 -68.43
CA ALA A 263 -6.82 8.54 -67.28
C ALA A 263 -6.20 7.82 -66.08
N SER A 264 -5.14 8.38 -65.51
CA SER A 264 -4.58 7.95 -64.22
C SER A 264 -5.07 8.90 -63.14
N LEU A 265 -5.92 8.40 -62.25
CA LEU A 265 -6.26 9.11 -61.03
C LEU A 265 -5.16 8.87 -59.99
N ASP A 266 -4.50 9.95 -59.58
CA ASP A 266 -3.59 10.03 -58.44
C ASP A 266 -4.35 10.53 -57.21
N ILE A 267 -4.41 9.72 -56.17
CA ILE A 267 -5.06 10.12 -54.92
C ILE A 267 -4.00 10.63 -53.94
N LEU A 268 -4.04 11.94 -53.68
CA LEU A 268 -3.12 12.65 -52.79
C LEU A 268 -3.55 12.48 -51.33
N ALA A 269 -3.14 11.38 -50.70
CA ALA A 269 -3.18 11.29 -49.24
C ALA A 269 -2.08 12.16 -48.64
N LYS A 270 -2.30 12.68 -47.43
CA LYS A 270 -1.52 13.79 -46.84
C LYS A 270 0.00 13.60 -46.80
N ASP A 271 0.47 12.35 -46.74
CA ASP A 271 1.90 12.01 -46.63
C ASP A 271 2.38 10.98 -47.68
N SER A 272 1.53 10.49 -48.59
CA SER A 272 1.93 9.67 -49.76
C SER A 272 0.79 9.50 -50.79
N THR A 273 1.13 9.39 -52.07
CA THR A 273 0.15 9.04 -53.13
C THR A 273 -0.28 7.57 -53.03
N TYR A 274 -1.45 7.31 -52.48
CA TYR A 274 -2.02 5.96 -52.30
C TYR A 274 -3.24 5.73 -53.20
N LEU A 275 -2.98 5.54 -54.50
CA LEU A 275 -3.74 4.76 -55.48
C LEU A 275 -3.37 5.28 -56.87
N PHE A 276 -2.74 4.44 -57.69
CA PHE A 276 -2.58 4.67 -59.12
C PHE A 276 -3.57 3.77 -59.85
N LYS A 277 -4.68 4.32 -60.35
CA LYS A 277 -5.68 3.55 -61.09
C LYS A 277 -5.79 4.09 -62.51
N ILE A 278 -5.28 3.31 -63.46
CA ILE A 278 -5.43 3.57 -64.90
C ILE A 278 -6.85 3.15 -65.31
N PHE A 279 -7.66 4.11 -65.74
CA PHE A 279 -8.98 3.87 -66.30
C PHE A 279 -8.91 3.81 -67.82
N SER A 280 -9.39 2.70 -68.38
CA SER A 280 -9.69 2.54 -69.81
C SER A 280 -11.06 1.85 -69.95
N GLY A 281 -12.14 2.63 -70.07
CA GLY A 281 -13.49 2.13 -70.31
C GLY A 281 -14.02 1.12 -69.28
N LEU A 282 -14.04 1.49 -67.99
CA LEU A 282 -14.52 0.63 -66.90
C LEU A 282 -15.55 1.37 -66.02
N ASP A 283 -16.80 0.90 -66.03
CA ASP A 283 -17.96 1.47 -65.32
C ASP A 283 -17.92 1.33 -63.78
N THR A 284 -16.76 1.02 -63.18
CA THR A 284 -16.65 0.75 -61.74
C THR A 284 -16.56 2.04 -60.93
N VAL A 285 -17.62 2.37 -60.18
CA VAL A 285 -17.66 3.50 -59.23
C VAL A 285 -16.52 3.38 -58.21
N LEU A 286 -15.67 4.40 -58.17
CA LEU A 286 -14.53 4.50 -57.26
C LEU A 286 -15.00 5.00 -55.89
N LYS A 287 -15.18 4.09 -54.93
CA LYS A 287 -15.54 4.44 -53.54
C LYS A 287 -14.30 4.81 -52.73
N LEU A 288 -14.18 6.07 -52.33
CA LEU A 288 -13.05 6.62 -51.57
C LEU A 288 -13.39 6.84 -50.09
N PRO A 289 -12.50 6.47 -49.15
CA PRO A 289 -12.55 6.91 -47.76
C PRO A 289 -12.51 8.44 -47.63
N TYR A 290 -13.24 9.01 -46.67
CA TYR A 290 -13.26 10.47 -46.43
C TYR A 290 -11.89 11.18 -46.34
N PRO A 291 -10.83 10.59 -45.73
CA PRO A 291 -9.51 11.24 -45.68
C PRO A 291 -8.82 11.41 -47.04
N LEU A 292 -9.36 10.80 -48.10
CA LEU A 292 -8.86 10.88 -49.49
C LEU A 292 -9.74 11.83 -50.31
N ASN A 293 -9.97 13.03 -49.77
CA ASN A 293 -10.79 14.09 -50.37
C ASN A 293 -10.01 15.03 -51.31
N LYS A 294 -8.73 14.73 -51.57
CA LYS A 294 -7.87 15.43 -52.52
C LYS A 294 -7.56 14.51 -53.71
N LEU A 295 -7.92 14.96 -54.90
CA LEU A 295 -7.83 14.20 -56.14
C LEU A 295 -6.97 14.94 -57.14
N LYS A 296 -5.98 14.27 -57.70
CA LYS A 296 -5.19 14.73 -58.84
C LYS A 296 -5.49 13.79 -60.00
N ILE A 297 -5.95 14.32 -61.12
CA ILE A 297 -6.34 13.52 -62.28
C ILE A 297 -5.39 13.87 -63.40
N GLU A 298 -4.58 12.91 -63.82
CA GLU A 298 -3.75 13.01 -65.03
C GLU A 298 -4.36 12.17 -66.15
N TRP A 299 -4.16 12.55 -67.40
CA TRP A 299 -4.59 11.76 -68.56
C TRP A 299 -3.56 11.76 -69.68
N ARG A 300 -3.40 10.62 -70.33
CA ARG A 300 -2.40 10.39 -71.37
C ARG A 300 -2.98 9.56 -72.51
N THR A 301 -2.50 9.76 -73.72
CA THR A 301 -2.77 8.87 -74.86
C THR A 301 -1.69 7.78 -74.91
N ASN A 302 -1.86 6.77 -75.76
CA ASN A 302 -0.90 5.67 -75.89
C ASN A 302 0.26 5.94 -76.88
N LEU A 303 0.31 7.13 -77.51
CA LEU A 303 1.39 7.54 -78.41
C LEU A 303 2.61 7.93 -77.58
N ILE A 304 3.76 7.27 -77.83
CA ILE A 304 4.98 7.43 -77.02
C ILE A 304 6.04 8.28 -77.74
N GLU A 305 5.84 8.61 -79.02
CA GLU A 305 6.75 9.48 -79.77
C GLU A 305 6.61 10.94 -79.34
N ARG A 306 7.71 11.48 -78.79
CA ARG A 306 7.81 12.81 -78.17
C ARG A 306 7.56 13.98 -79.12
N GLU A 307 7.56 13.73 -80.43
CA GLU A 307 7.44 14.75 -81.47
C GLU A 307 5.99 14.96 -81.96
N LEU A 308 5.06 14.05 -81.63
CA LEU A 308 3.65 14.12 -82.05
C LEU A 308 2.67 14.59 -80.94
N THR A 309 3.15 14.84 -79.72
CA THR A 309 2.27 15.17 -78.57
C THR A 309 1.74 16.60 -78.55
N HIS A 310 2.15 17.49 -79.47
CA HIS A 310 1.71 18.89 -79.50
C HIS A 310 0.34 19.11 -80.15
N ASN A 311 -0.22 18.12 -80.86
CA ASN A 311 -1.41 18.31 -81.72
C ASN A 311 -2.71 17.75 -81.10
N ILE A 312 -2.65 17.15 -79.90
CA ILE A 312 -3.84 16.58 -79.22
C ILE A 312 -4.40 17.58 -78.20
N LYS A 313 -5.70 17.89 -78.30
CA LYS A 313 -6.41 18.80 -77.38
C LYS A 313 -7.40 18.03 -76.49
N PHE A 314 -7.49 18.46 -75.23
CA PHE A 314 -8.35 17.87 -74.20
C PHE A 314 -9.34 18.90 -73.66
N SER A 315 -10.51 18.42 -73.23
CA SER A 315 -11.49 19.18 -72.47
C SER A 315 -12.10 18.26 -71.40
N TYR A 316 -12.33 18.79 -70.20
CA TYR A 316 -12.74 18.01 -69.02
C TYR A 316 -13.83 18.71 -68.20
N TYR A 317 -14.45 17.96 -67.29
CA TYR A 317 -15.56 18.43 -66.44
C TYR A 317 -15.75 17.52 -65.21
N LEU A 318 -15.98 18.07 -64.01
CA LEU A 318 -16.37 17.29 -62.81
C LEU A 318 -17.84 17.54 -62.42
N GLU A 319 -18.71 16.61 -62.79
CA GLU A 319 -20.12 16.58 -62.40
C GLU A 319 -20.25 16.51 -60.86
N GLY A 320 -21.08 17.39 -60.29
CA GLY A 320 -21.26 17.51 -58.84
C GLY A 320 -20.29 18.49 -58.16
N TYR A 321 -19.40 19.16 -58.91
CA TYR A 321 -18.49 20.18 -58.40
C TYR A 321 -18.41 21.42 -59.29
N GLU A 322 -18.30 21.23 -60.62
CA GLU A 322 -18.43 22.27 -61.66
C GLU A 322 -19.80 22.10 -62.36
N ASN A 323 -20.18 23.00 -63.29
CA ASN A 323 -21.40 22.85 -64.14
C ASN A 323 -21.16 22.84 -65.66
N GLU A 324 -19.97 23.21 -66.15
CA GLU A 324 -19.67 23.37 -67.58
C GLU A 324 -18.32 22.74 -67.98
N TRP A 325 -18.13 22.43 -69.27
CA TRP A 325 -16.88 21.88 -69.79
C TRP A 325 -15.75 22.92 -69.85
N SER A 326 -14.53 22.50 -69.54
CA SER A 326 -13.33 23.33 -69.74
C SER A 326 -13.11 23.69 -71.21
N GLU A 327 -12.47 24.83 -71.46
CA GLU A 327 -11.87 25.15 -72.75
C GLU A 327 -10.88 24.05 -73.21
N TRP A 328 -10.68 23.96 -74.52
CA TRP A 328 -9.77 23.00 -75.14
C TRP A 328 -8.31 23.39 -74.87
N SER A 329 -7.57 22.51 -74.19
CA SER A 329 -6.18 22.76 -73.82
C SER A 329 -5.29 21.52 -74.01
N THR A 330 -3.97 21.72 -74.07
CA THR A 330 -2.97 20.64 -74.04
C THR A 330 -2.60 20.20 -72.62
N LEU A 331 -3.28 20.76 -71.60
CA LEU A 331 -3.11 20.35 -70.21
C LEU A 331 -3.61 18.91 -70.04
N HIS A 332 -2.81 18.13 -69.33
CA HIS A 332 -3.00 16.69 -69.11
C HIS A 332 -3.20 16.36 -67.62
N ILE A 333 -3.58 17.35 -66.82
CA ILE A 333 -3.60 17.33 -65.36
C ILE A 333 -4.63 18.31 -64.79
N LYS A 334 -5.35 17.92 -63.74
CA LYS A 334 -6.24 18.78 -62.93
C LYS A 334 -6.27 18.31 -61.48
N GLU A 335 -6.33 19.24 -60.53
CA GLU A 335 -6.41 18.94 -59.10
C GLU A 335 -7.69 19.49 -58.47
N TYR A 336 -8.29 18.71 -57.57
CA TYR A 336 -9.44 19.05 -56.75
C TYR A 336 -9.07 18.85 -55.27
N ASN A 337 -9.29 19.88 -54.46
CA ASN A 337 -9.03 19.84 -53.02
C ASN A 337 -10.35 19.89 -52.23
N ASP A 338 -10.37 19.19 -51.10
CA ASP A 338 -11.42 19.25 -50.07
C ASP A 338 -12.87 18.96 -50.55
N LEU A 339 -13.00 17.95 -51.41
CA LEU A 339 -14.31 17.44 -51.84
C LEU A 339 -15.12 16.90 -50.65
N LYS A 340 -16.41 17.28 -50.60
CA LYS A 340 -17.35 16.86 -49.54
C LYS A 340 -17.80 15.39 -49.76
N PRO A 341 -18.33 14.68 -48.74
CA PRO A 341 -18.92 13.35 -48.94
C PRO A 341 -20.08 13.43 -49.94
N GLY A 342 -20.08 12.58 -50.96
CA GLY A 342 -21.03 12.67 -52.08
C GLY A 342 -20.58 11.87 -53.31
N ASN A 343 -21.39 11.95 -54.37
CA ASN A 343 -21.11 11.36 -55.68
C ASN A 343 -20.64 12.45 -56.65
N TYR A 344 -19.64 12.12 -57.46
CA TYR A 344 -19.07 12.98 -58.50
C TYR A 344 -18.76 12.14 -59.74
N THR A 345 -18.81 12.73 -60.93
CA THR A 345 -18.42 12.04 -62.18
C THR A 345 -17.42 12.90 -62.96
N PHE A 346 -16.20 12.41 -63.17
CA PHE A 346 -15.20 13.14 -63.95
C PHE A 346 -15.26 12.72 -65.42
N HIS A 347 -15.51 13.66 -66.31
CA HIS A 347 -15.57 13.45 -67.75
C HIS A 347 -14.36 14.08 -68.44
N ILE A 348 -13.78 13.37 -69.42
CA ILE A 348 -12.68 13.83 -70.27
C ILE A 348 -12.99 13.45 -71.71
N LYS A 349 -12.72 14.37 -72.65
CA LYS A 349 -12.74 14.10 -74.10
C LYS A 349 -11.44 14.59 -74.75
N ALA A 350 -10.96 13.84 -75.75
CA ALA A 350 -9.78 14.18 -76.54
C ALA A 350 -10.12 14.26 -78.03
N ILE A 351 -9.37 15.09 -78.77
CA ILE A 351 -9.45 15.23 -80.23
C ILE A 351 -8.03 15.36 -80.83
N ASP A 352 -7.87 14.79 -82.02
CA ASP A 352 -6.68 14.88 -82.89
C ASP A 352 -7.06 15.70 -84.15
N GLU A 353 -6.10 16.34 -84.82
CA GLU A 353 -6.36 17.41 -85.80
C GLU A 353 -7.15 16.97 -87.05
N ASN A 354 -7.28 15.66 -87.30
CA ASN A 354 -8.11 15.10 -88.37
C ASN A 354 -9.58 14.84 -87.96
N GLU A 355 -10.04 15.34 -86.80
CA GLU A 355 -11.41 15.29 -86.23
C GLU A 355 -12.10 13.91 -86.05
N GLN A 356 -11.55 12.81 -86.59
CA GLN A 356 -12.26 11.52 -86.69
C GLN A 356 -12.14 10.57 -85.48
N ALA A 357 -11.40 10.94 -84.43
CA ALA A 357 -11.19 10.10 -83.24
C ALA A 357 -11.62 10.77 -81.92
N LYS A 358 -12.93 10.90 -81.69
CA LYS A 358 -13.48 11.27 -80.37
C LYS A 358 -13.40 10.08 -79.41
N SER A 359 -12.54 10.17 -78.39
CA SER A 359 -12.60 9.30 -77.22
C SER A 359 -13.11 10.09 -76.01
N ILE A 360 -14.07 9.51 -75.28
CA ILE A 360 -14.64 10.07 -74.06
C ILE A 360 -14.47 9.04 -72.94
N ILE A 361 -13.99 9.49 -71.78
CA ILE A 361 -13.91 8.69 -70.56
C ILE A 361 -14.70 9.39 -69.46
N SER A 362 -15.51 8.62 -68.75
CA SER A 362 -16.27 9.04 -67.56
C SER A 362 -15.79 8.21 -66.36
N ILE A 363 -15.46 8.85 -65.25
CA ILE A 363 -14.95 8.22 -64.02
C ILE A 363 -15.89 8.57 -62.86
N PRO A 364 -16.81 7.67 -62.45
CA PRO A 364 -17.65 7.89 -61.28
C PRO A 364 -16.86 7.69 -59.98
N ILE A 365 -16.98 8.65 -59.06
CA ILE A 365 -16.24 8.75 -57.79
C ILE A 365 -17.24 9.01 -56.65
N HIS A 366 -17.17 8.22 -55.58
CA HIS A 366 -18.04 8.33 -54.40
C HIS A 366 -17.18 8.52 -53.14
N ILE A 367 -17.29 9.68 -52.47
CA ILE A 367 -16.58 9.95 -51.22
C ILE A 367 -17.44 9.56 -50.02
N ASN A 368 -16.95 8.59 -49.24
CA ASN A 368 -17.63 8.07 -48.06
C ASN A 368 -17.74 9.10 -46.93
N VAL A 369 -18.80 8.99 -46.11
CA VAL A 369 -18.94 9.74 -44.86
C VAL A 369 -17.85 9.30 -43.85
N PRO A 370 -17.20 10.24 -43.12
CA PRO A 370 -16.20 9.91 -42.11
C PRO A 370 -16.72 8.94 -41.04
N PHE A 371 -15.87 8.00 -40.62
CA PHE A 371 -16.28 6.93 -39.70
C PHE A 371 -16.87 7.47 -38.40
N TYR A 372 -16.27 8.50 -37.80
CA TYR A 372 -16.69 9.13 -36.54
C TYR A 372 -18.04 9.86 -36.60
N ARG A 373 -18.65 10.05 -37.79
CA ARG A 373 -20.02 10.59 -37.95
C ARG A 373 -21.05 9.53 -38.31
N ARG A 374 -20.69 8.24 -38.32
CA ARG A 374 -21.65 7.14 -38.52
C ARG A 374 -22.48 6.93 -37.27
N VAL A 375 -23.74 6.52 -37.42
CA VAL A 375 -24.67 6.22 -36.31
C VAL A 375 -24.03 5.28 -35.27
N VAL A 376 -23.33 4.24 -35.74
CA VAL A 376 -22.61 3.27 -34.88
C VAL A 376 -21.56 3.95 -33.99
N SER A 377 -20.87 5.00 -34.46
CA SER A 377 -19.89 5.72 -33.65
C SER A 377 -20.55 6.53 -32.54
N TYR A 378 -21.70 7.15 -32.78
CA TYR A 378 -22.47 7.80 -31.72
C TYR A 378 -22.97 6.82 -30.65
N ILE A 379 -23.37 5.60 -31.05
CA ILE A 379 -23.72 4.52 -30.10
C ILE A 379 -22.50 4.13 -29.26
N ILE A 380 -21.33 3.97 -29.87
CA ILE A 380 -20.07 3.67 -29.16
C ILE A 380 -19.71 4.81 -28.18
N TYR A 381 -19.85 6.08 -28.58
CA TYR A 381 -19.59 7.22 -27.69
C TYR A 381 -20.57 7.27 -26.51
N ALA A 382 -21.85 6.95 -26.72
CA ALA A 382 -22.84 6.88 -25.64
C ALA A 382 -22.50 5.77 -24.64
N ILE A 383 -22.16 4.56 -25.12
CA ILE A 383 -21.74 3.43 -24.27
C ILE A 383 -20.46 3.77 -23.49
N ALA A 384 -19.47 4.38 -24.14
CA ALA A 384 -18.23 4.80 -23.49
C ALA A 384 -18.50 5.87 -22.40
N GLY A 385 -19.38 6.84 -22.67
CA GLY A 385 -19.80 7.84 -21.69
C GLY A 385 -20.48 7.22 -20.46
N ILE A 386 -21.43 6.30 -20.66
CA ILE A 386 -22.08 5.56 -19.58
C ILE A 386 -21.06 4.76 -18.76
N PHE A 387 -20.11 4.08 -19.43
CA PHE A 387 -19.06 3.32 -18.75
C PHE A 387 -18.11 4.21 -17.92
N ILE A 388 -17.77 5.41 -18.42
CA ILE A 388 -16.96 6.39 -17.68
C ILE A 388 -17.71 6.88 -16.44
N ILE A 389 -18.99 7.28 -16.58
CA ILE A 389 -19.83 7.72 -15.45
C ILE A 389 -19.97 6.62 -14.40
N TYR A 390 -20.29 5.39 -14.84
CA TYR A 390 -20.37 4.23 -13.95
C TYR A 390 -19.05 3.97 -13.22
N SER A 391 -17.91 4.03 -13.93
CA SER A 391 -16.59 3.83 -13.34
C SER A 391 -16.25 4.89 -12.29
N ILE A 392 -16.59 6.16 -12.54
CA ILE A 392 -16.41 7.26 -11.57
C ILE A 392 -17.26 7.02 -10.32
N VAL A 393 -18.56 6.70 -10.47
CA VAL A 393 -19.47 6.43 -9.35
C VAL A 393 -19.02 5.20 -8.54
N TYR A 394 -18.57 4.15 -9.21
CA TYR A 394 -18.05 2.95 -8.56
C TYR A 394 -16.78 3.24 -7.75
N LEU A 395 -15.85 4.03 -8.30
CA LEU A 395 -14.63 4.46 -7.60
C LEU A 395 -14.94 5.38 -6.42
N SER A 396 -15.83 6.37 -6.57
CA SER A 396 -16.21 7.28 -5.48
C SER A 396 -16.87 6.53 -4.33
N ASN A 397 -17.82 5.63 -4.62
CA ASN A 397 -18.50 4.83 -3.59
C ASN A 397 -17.50 3.95 -2.80
N ARG A 398 -16.52 3.35 -3.49
CA ARG A 398 -15.47 2.55 -2.84
C ARG A 398 -14.55 3.37 -1.94
N LEU A 399 -14.31 4.64 -2.27
CA LEU A 399 -13.54 5.57 -1.42
C LEU A 399 -14.36 6.07 -0.22
N ILE A 400 -15.66 6.34 -0.41
CA ILE A 400 -16.58 6.75 0.67
C ILE A 400 -16.68 5.65 1.73
N ILE A 401 -16.91 4.39 1.33
CA ILE A 401 -16.99 3.25 2.26
C ILE A 401 -15.71 3.13 3.11
N ARG A 402 -14.52 3.32 2.50
CA ARG A 402 -13.24 3.31 3.23
C ARG A 402 -13.11 4.46 4.22
N ARG A 403 -13.53 5.68 3.83
CA ARG A 403 -13.53 6.85 4.73
C ARG A 403 -14.48 6.65 5.89
N ASN A 404 -15.70 6.17 5.66
CA ASN A 404 -16.69 5.95 6.71
C ASN A 404 -16.17 4.93 7.73
N LYS A 405 -15.57 3.81 7.28
CA LYS A 405 -14.98 2.83 8.19
C LYS A 405 -13.84 3.41 9.05
N LEU A 406 -12.96 4.22 8.45
CA LEU A 406 -11.90 4.91 9.20
C LEU A 406 -12.45 5.94 10.20
N LEU A 407 -13.55 6.61 9.87
CA LEU A 407 -14.24 7.55 10.78
C LEU A 407 -14.92 6.81 11.93
N GLU A 408 -15.53 5.64 11.69
CA GLU A 408 -16.07 4.77 12.75
C GLU A 408 -14.97 4.26 13.68
N GLU A 409 -13.87 3.71 13.12
CA GLU A 409 -12.71 3.27 13.89
C GLU A 409 -12.09 4.41 14.72
N TYR A 410 -11.99 5.62 14.14
CA TYR A 410 -11.55 6.83 14.85
C TYR A 410 -12.52 7.26 15.96
N ALA A 411 -13.83 7.27 15.70
CA ALA A 411 -14.85 7.64 16.69
C ALA A 411 -14.87 6.65 17.87
N ILE A 412 -14.74 5.35 17.61
CA ILE A 412 -14.62 4.31 18.66
C ILE A 412 -13.35 4.53 19.49
N ALA A 413 -12.20 4.76 18.84
CA ALA A 413 -10.95 5.04 19.54
C ALA A 413 -11.04 6.32 20.41
N LYS A 414 -11.63 7.39 19.87
CA LYS A 414 -11.80 8.66 20.59
C LYS A 414 -12.78 8.55 21.75
N ASN A 415 -13.88 7.82 21.59
CA ASN A 415 -14.82 7.54 22.67
C ASN A 415 -14.18 6.69 23.78
N LYS A 416 -13.35 5.71 23.43
CA LYS A 416 -12.58 4.92 24.40
C LYS A 416 -11.58 5.77 25.18
N GLU A 417 -10.84 6.66 24.50
CA GLU A 417 -9.92 7.62 25.12
C GLU A 417 -10.66 8.57 26.09
N ASN A 418 -11.80 9.13 25.67
CA ASN A 418 -12.61 10.00 26.50
C ASN A 418 -13.19 9.26 27.72
N LEU A 419 -13.64 8.01 27.56
CA LEU A 419 -14.13 7.18 28.66
C LEU A 419 -13.02 6.86 29.67
N GLN A 420 -11.81 6.54 29.21
CA GLN A 420 -10.66 6.33 30.09
C GLN A 420 -10.33 7.59 30.90
N LYS A 421 -10.31 8.76 30.25
CA LYS A 421 -10.11 10.05 30.92
C LYS A 421 -11.19 10.37 31.95
N THR A 422 -12.45 10.04 31.66
CA THR A 422 -13.56 10.23 32.60
C THR A 422 -13.39 9.34 33.84
N LEU A 423 -13.05 8.06 33.65
CA LEU A 423 -12.81 7.12 34.74
C LEU A 423 -11.56 7.46 35.58
N GLU A 424 -10.53 8.07 34.97
CA GLU A 424 -9.36 8.58 35.68
C GLU A 424 -9.73 9.82 36.52
N LEU A 425 -10.47 10.77 35.94
CA LEU A 425 -10.97 11.96 36.65
C LEU A 425 -11.91 11.60 37.81
N GLU A 426 -12.78 10.60 37.64
CA GLU A 426 -13.65 10.09 38.73
C GLU A 426 -12.80 9.53 39.88
N LYS A 427 -11.79 8.70 39.58
CA LYS A 427 -10.89 8.15 40.62
C LYS A 427 -10.04 9.22 41.31
N GLU A 428 -9.61 10.25 40.60
CA GLU A 428 -8.90 11.39 41.22
C GLU A 428 -9.84 12.22 42.08
N LYS A 429 -11.07 12.46 41.63
CA LYS A 429 -12.11 13.14 42.40
C LYS A 429 -12.46 12.36 43.67
N GLU A 430 -12.71 11.05 43.60
CA GLU A 430 -12.97 10.19 44.76
C GLU A 430 -11.84 10.24 45.79
N LYS A 431 -10.58 10.25 45.34
CA LYS A 431 -9.41 10.41 46.23
C LYS A 431 -9.40 11.78 46.91
N ALA A 432 -9.65 12.85 46.16
CA ALA A 432 -9.70 14.20 46.71
C ALA A 432 -10.87 14.37 47.69
N ASP A 433 -12.04 13.83 47.35
CA ASP A 433 -13.24 13.84 48.19
C ASP A 433 -13.03 13.06 49.51
N ARG A 434 -12.40 11.88 49.44
CA ARG A 434 -12.04 11.08 50.63
C ARG A 434 -11.02 11.81 51.51
N LEU A 435 -9.99 12.40 50.92
CA LEU A 435 -8.98 13.16 51.66
C LEU A 435 -9.61 14.38 52.36
N LEU A 436 -10.59 15.05 51.75
CA LEU A 436 -11.27 16.19 52.38
C LEU A 436 -12.12 15.76 53.58
N ILE A 437 -12.83 14.64 53.48
CA ILE A 437 -13.65 14.08 54.58
C ILE A 437 -12.77 13.54 55.72
N ASN A 438 -11.55 13.05 55.42
CA ASN A 438 -10.59 12.67 56.45
C ASN A 438 -9.99 13.88 57.23
N ILE A 439 -10.20 15.12 56.76
CA ILE A 439 -9.67 16.35 57.38
C ILE A 439 -10.78 17.19 58.03
N LEU A 440 -11.99 17.15 57.48
CA LEU A 440 -13.14 17.92 57.93
C LEU A 440 -14.37 17.01 58.10
N PRO A 441 -15.20 17.21 59.15
CA PRO A 441 -16.44 16.45 59.32
C PRO A 441 -17.33 16.49 58.08
N VAL A 442 -18.01 15.40 57.74
CA VAL A 442 -18.77 15.23 56.47
C VAL A 442 -19.61 16.46 56.10
N ARG A 443 -20.48 16.92 57.01
CA ARG A 443 -21.34 18.12 56.83
C ARG A 443 -20.54 19.39 56.49
N ILE A 444 -19.37 19.55 57.10
CA ILE A 444 -18.47 20.71 56.92
C ILE A 444 -17.71 20.60 55.60
N ALA A 445 -17.30 19.39 55.21
CA ALA A 445 -16.68 19.12 53.90
C ALA A 445 -17.67 19.37 52.75
N GLU A 446 -18.93 18.95 52.89
CA GLU A 446 -20.00 19.22 51.91
C GLU A 446 -20.28 20.71 51.76
N GLU A 447 -20.48 21.43 52.87
CA GLU A 447 -20.68 22.89 52.84
C GLU A 447 -19.50 23.63 52.19
N LEU A 448 -18.27 23.21 52.47
CA LEU A 448 -17.07 23.77 51.84
C LEU A 448 -17.01 23.48 50.33
N LYS A 449 -17.43 22.29 49.88
CA LYS A 449 -17.51 21.95 48.43
C LYS A 449 -18.56 22.78 47.70
N GLU A 450 -19.74 22.98 48.31
CA GLU A 450 -20.85 23.71 47.68
C GLU A 450 -20.62 25.22 47.66
N LYS A 451 -20.19 25.80 48.78
CA LYS A 451 -20.14 27.27 48.96
C LYS A 451 -18.74 27.86 48.82
N GLY A 452 -17.68 27.03 48.79
CA GLY A 452 -16.29 27.47 48.82
C GLY A 452 -15.83 28.10 50.15
N LYS A 453 -16.71 28.18 51.15
CA LYS A 453 -16.46 28.65 52.51
C LYS A 453 -17.41 27.97 53.49
N VAL A 454 -17.01 27.88 54.75
CA VAL A 454 -17.86 27.47 55.87
C VAL A 454 -17.97 28.67 56.81
N ASP A 455 -19.20 29.08 57.13
CA ASP A 455 -19.44 30.16 58.09
C ASP A 455 -19.38 29.63 59.52
N ALA A 456 -19.01 30.48 60.48
CA ALA A 456 -18.93 30.09 61.88
C ALA A 456 -20.33 29.87 62.48
N GLU A 457 -20.57 28.71 63.08
CA GLU A 457 -21.85 28.29 63.65
C GLU A 457 -21.78 28.31 65.19
N PHE A 458 -22.77 28.93 65.84
CA PHE A 458 -22.88 28.96 67.30
C PHE A 458 -23.66 27.74 67.82
N PHE A 459 -23.12 27.12 68.88
CA PHE A 459 -23.70 25.98 69.58
C PHE A 459 -23.89 26.36 71.05
N SER A 460 -25.14 26.39 71.52
CA SER A 460 -25.50 26.81 72.88
C SER A 460 -25.17 25.79 73.97
N SER A 461 -24.97 24.52 73.61
CA SER A 461 -24.62 23.44 74.53
C SER A 461 -23.87 22.34 73.78
N VAL A 462 -22.63 22.10 74.18
CA VAL A 462 -21.76 21.01 73.71
C VAL A 462 -20.92 20.50 74.87
N SER A 463 -20.52 19.24 74.85
CA SER A 463 -19.62 18.68 75.87
C SER A 463 -18.24 18.43 75.28
N VAL A 464 -17.23 19.11 75.83
CA VAL A 464 -15.84 19.05 75.38
C VAL A 464 -15.04 18.16 76.32
N ILE A 465 -14.37 17.15 75.75
CA ILE A 465 -13.42 16.28 76.44
C ILE A 465 -12.00 16.74 76.12
N PHE A 466 -11.17 16.87 77.16
CA PHE A 466 -9.72 16.84 77.06
C PHE A 466 -9.18 15.61 77.79
N THR A 467 -8.28 14.86 77.17
CA THR A 467 -7.45 13.86 77.86
C THR A 467 -5.99 14.27 77.88
N ASP A 468 -5.17 13.64 78.72
CA ASP A 468 -3.75 13.96 78.91
C ASP A 468 -3.00 12.83 79.63
N PHE A 469 -1.68 12.74 79.45
CA PHE A 469 -0.82 11.71 80.04
C PHE A 469 0.11 12.27 81.12
N THR A 470 -0.16 11.92 82.38
CA THR A 470 0.32 12.70 83.54
C THR A 470 1.81 12.64 83.84
N ALA A 471 2.58 11.91 83.05
CA ALA A 471 4.02 11.73 83.16
C ALA A 471 4.73 11.94 81.82
N PHE A 472 4.05 12.47 80.79
CA PHE A 472 4.58 12.55 79.43
C PHE A 472 5.90 13.31 79.34
N SER A 473 6.05 14.45 80.03
CA SER A 473 7.31 15.20 80.08
C SER A 473 8.46 14.47 80.80
N GLN A 474 8.17 13.40 81.55
CA GLN A 474 9.21 12.52 82.12
C GLN A 474 9.51 11.34 81.19
N LEU A 475 8.51 10.92 80.40
CA LEU A 475 8.66 9.88 79.38
C LEU A 475 9.44 10.39 78.17
N SER A 476 9.25 11.65 77.76
CA SER A 476 10.00 12.32 76.69
C SER A 476 11.51 12.35 76.91
N ASP A 477 11.94 12.32 78.17
CA ASP A 477 13.34 12.41 78.55
C ASP A 477 13.99 11.02 78.76
N GLN A 478 13.19 9.95 78.77
CA GLN A 478 13.61 8.59 79.15
C GLN A 478 13.38 7.52 78.06
N LEU A 479 12.41 7.72 77.17
CA LEU A 479 12.08 6.79 76.08
C LEU A 479 12.53 7.36 74.73
N ASP A 480 12.79 6.47 73.78
CA ASP A 480 13.03 6.88 72.40
C ASP A 480 11.80 7.60 71.84
N SER A 481 12.03 8.68 71.10
CA SER A 481 11.00 9.47 70.43
C SER A 481 10.13 8.62 69.52
N GLU A 482 10.69 7.59 68.86
CA GLU A 482 9.92 6.66 68.03
C GLU A 482 8.94 5.81 68.86
N ILE A 483 9.38 5.30 70.02
CA ILE A 483 8.54 4.49 70.92
C ILE A 483 7.39 5.33 71.50
N ILE A 484 7.68 6.59 71.86
CA ILE A 484 6.67 7.53 72.37
C ILE A 484 5.61 7.81 71.30
N VAL A 485 6.03 8.15 70.07
CA VAL A 485 5.11 8.45 68.96
C VAL A 485 4.25 7.24 68.62
N ASN A 486 4.85 6.05 68.51
CA ASN A 486 4.11 4.82 68.22
C ASN A 486 3.12 4.43 69.34
N THR A 487 3.46 4.70 70.61
CA THR A 487 2.55 4.45 71.74
C THR A 487 1.41 5.46 71.79
N LEU A 488 1.69 6.74 71.56
CA LEU A 488 0.65 7.77 71.42
C LEU A 488 -0.30 7.46 70.25
N ASP A 489 0.21 7.07 69.09
CA ASP A 489 -0.59 6.72 67.92
C ASP A 489 -1.54 5.53 68.22
N TYR A 490 -1.03 4.49 68.89
CA TYR A 490 -1.86 3.36 69.34
C TYR A 490 -2.95 3.78 70.32
N LEU A 491 -2.62 4.58 71.35
CA LEU A 491 -3.56 5.02 72.37
C LEU A 491 -4.61 5.98 71.79
N PHE A 492 -4.20 6.96 70.98
CA PHE A 492 -5.11 7.89 70.31
C PHE A 492 -5.98 7.21 69.26
N SER A 493 -5.47 6.25 68.49
CA SER A 493 -6.31 5.45 67.58
C SER A 493 -7.42 4.71 68.33
N LYS A 494 -7.14 4.22 69.55
CA LYS A 494 -8.16 3.58 70.39
C LYS A 494 -9.12 4.59 71.04
N PHE A 495 -8.67 5.80 71.35
CA PHE A 495 -9.55 6.88 71.79
C PHE A 495 -10.45 7.39 70.66
N ASP A 496 -9.96 7.43 69.41
CA ASP A 496 -10.74 7.76 68.22
C ASP A 496 -11.86 6.73 67.99
N GLU A 497 -11.53 5.43 68.04
CA GLU A 497 -12.54 4.34 67.98
C GLU A 497 -13.63 4.50 69.04
N ILE A 498 -13.25 4.84 70.29
CA ILE A 498 -14.20 5.06 71.39
C ILE A 498 -15.05 6.31 71.14
N CYS A 499 -14.47 7.40 70.63
CA CYS A 499 -15.18 8.63 70.29
C CYS A 499 -16.24 8.39 69.20
N VAL A 500 -15.89 7.68 68.13
CA VAL A 500 -16.82 7.35 67.03
C VAL A 500 -17.99 6.50 67.55
N ARG A 501 -17.74 5.46 68.34
CA ARG A 501 -18.82 4.65 68.96
C ARG A 501 -19.76 5.47 69.83
N ASN A 502 -19.23 6.49 70.51
CA ASN A 502 -19.96 7.38 71.40
C ASN A 502 -20.33 8.72 70.73
N LYS A 503 -20.35 8.80 69.40
CA LYS A 503 -20.86 9.96 68.63
C LYS A 503 -20.16 11.29 68.97
N LEU A 504 -18.88 11.25 69.34
CA LEU A 504 -18.05 12.43 69.50
C LEU A 504 -17.21 12.68 68.26
N GLU A 505 -17.11 13.94 67.88
CA GLU A 505 -16.23 14.42 66.82
C GLU A 505 -14.82 14.66 67.39
N LYS A 506 -13.80 14.07 66.75
CA LYS A 506 -12.40 14.33 67.08
C LYS A 506 -12.02 15.68 66.48
N LEU A 507 -11.47 16.58 67.28
CA LEU A 507 -11.02 17.88 66.78
C LEU A 507 -9.53 17.88 66.44
N LYS A 508 -8.68 17.52 67.42
CA LYS A 508 -7.22 17.51 67.25
C LYS A 508 -6.53 16.76 68.37
N THR A 509 -5.27 16.39 68.15
CA THR A 509 -4.31 16.11 69.21
C THR A 509 -3.46 17.36 69.49
N ILE A 510 -3.09 17.58 70.74
CA ILE A 510 -2.27 18.71 71.18
C ILE A 510 -1.11 18.12 71.99
N GLY A 511 -0.07 17.67 71.31
CA GLY A 511 1.01 16.89 71.93
C GLY A 511 0.48 15.54 72.42
N ASP A 512 0.53 15.34 73.74
CA ASP A 512 0.02 14.22 74.52
C ASP A 512 -1.47 14.33 74.89
N SER A 513 -2.11 15.47 74.58
CA SER A 513 -3.54 15.66 74.82
C SER A 513 -4.42 15.26 73.62
N HIS A 514 -5.54 14.58 73.90
CA HIS A 514 -6.60 14.27 72.94
C HIS A 514 -7.81 15.18 73.19
N MET A 515 -8.37 15.77 72.12
CA MET A 515 -9.50 16.69 72.20
C MET A 515 -10.66 16.23 71.30
N SER A 516 -11.81 15.98 71.93
CA SER A 516 -13.07 15.58 71.27
C SER A 516 -14.25 16.37 71.79
N VAL A 517 -15.32 16.44 71.01
CA VAL A 517 -16.55 17.18 71.36
C VAL A 517 -17.82 16.42 70.97
N GLY A 518 -18.80 16.41 71.88
CA GLY A 518 -20.15 15.90 71.63
C GLY A 518 -21.11 17.06 71.34
N GLY A 519 -22.05 16.86 70.40
CA GLY A 519 -23.03 17.88 69.98
C GLY A 519 -22.60 18.76 68.80
N ILE A 520 -21.46 18.43 68.18
CA ILE A 520 -20.90 19.05 66.97
C ILE A 520 -20.46 17.90 66.03
N PRO A 521 -20.59 18.03 64.69
CA PRO A 521 -21.24 19.12 63.95
C PRO A 521 -22.78 19.05 63.98
N ILE A 522 -23.35 18.04 64.65
CA ILE A 522 -24.80 17.85 64.77
C ILE A 522 -25.22 18.04 66.22
N ARG A 523 -26.09 19.02 66.48
CA ARG A 523 -26.68 19.27 67.80
C ARG A 523 -27.47 18.05 68.26
N ASN A 524 -27.29 17.67 69.53
CA ASN A 524 -28.07 16.64 70.22
C ASN A 524 -28.36 17.11 71.67
N GLN A 525 -29.10 16.32 72.44
CA GLN A 525 -29.27 16.55 73.90
C GLN A 525 -28.44 15.56 74.73
N THR A 526 -27.88 14.53 74.09
CA THR A 526 -27.16 13.43 74.74
C THR A 526 -25.65 13.68 74.89
N HIS A 527 -25.09 14.76 74.33
CA HIS A 527 -23.64 15.03 74.25
C HIS A 527 -22.88 14.84 75.58
N ALA A 528 -23.48 15.18 76.71
CA ALA A 528 -22.86 15.00 78.02
C ALA A 528 -22.76 13.51 78.39
N ILE A 529 -23.86 12.76 78.20
CA ILE A 529 -23.94 11.32 78.45
C ILE A 529 -23.02 10.56 77.50
N ASP A 530 -23.06 10.91 76.22
CA ASP A 530 -22.17 10.41 75.16
C ASP A 530 -20.69 10.62 75.56
N ALA A 531 -20.33 11.82 76.03
CA ALA A 531 -18.99 12.14 76.50
C ALA A 531 -18.58 11.38 77.78
N ALA A 532 -19.51 11.17 78.71
CA ALA A 532 -19.28 10.42 79.94
C ALA A 532 -19.03 8.93 79.68
N LEU A 533 -19.81 8.32 78.77
CA LEU A 533 -19.60 6.95 78.31
C LEU A 533 -18.24 6.79 77.64
N ALA A 534 -17.87 7.71 76.74
CA ALA A 534 -16.56 7.69 76.10
C ALA A 534 -15.41 7.78 77.10
N ALA A 535 -15.49 8.67 78.10
CA ALA A 535 -14.47 8.81 79.12
C ALA A 535 -14.32 7.55 80.00
N LEU A 536 -15.45 6.92 80.37
CA LEU A 536 -15.45 5.64 81.11
C LEU A 536 -14.89 4.49 80.25
N GLU A 537 -15.23 4.41 78.96
CA GLU A 537 -14.64 3.45 78.02
C GLU A 537 -13.13 3.65 77.86
N MET A 538 -12.66 4.89 77.76
CA MET A 538 -11.22 5.21 77.72
C MET A 538 -10.52 4.74 79.00
N GLN A 539 -11.10 4.97 80.17
CA GLN A 539 -10.56 4.44 81.43
C GLN A 539 -10.54 2.91 81.47
N GLN A 540 -11.62 2.24 81.05
CA GLN A 540 -11.67 0.77 81.00
C GLN A 540 -10.62 0.20 80.03
N PHE A 541 -10.41 0.86 78.89
CA PHE A 541 -9.34 0.50 77.95
C PHE A 541 -7.96 0.67 78.58
N MET A 542 -7.68 1.81 79.22
CA MET A 542 -6.40 2.05 79.90
C MET A 542 -6.14 1.03 81.02
N GLN A 543 -7.16 0.63 81.77
CA GLN A 543 -7.02 -0.44 82.77
C GLN A 543 -6.63 -1.79 82.17
N LYS A 544 -7.14 -2.13 80.97
CA LYS A 544 -6.72 -3.33 80.23
C LYS A 544 -5.28 -3.18 79.71
N PHE A 545 -4.92 -2.00 79.21
CA PHE A 545 -3.56 -1.66 78.78
C PHE A 545 -2.53 -1.80 79.93
N TYR A 546 -2.86 -1.34 81.15
CA TYR A 546 -2.04 -1.51 82.36
C TYR A 546 -1.97 -2.95 82.89
N LYS A 547 -2.96 -3.78 82.58
CA LYS A 547 -2.99 -5.21 82.93
C LYS A 547 -2.19 -6.06 81.93
N ALA A 548 -2.06 -5.61 80.68
CA ALA A 548 -1.33 -6.31 79.62
C ALA A 548 0.20 -6.27 79.81
N ASP A 549 0.76 -5.13 80.24
CA ASP A 549 2.18 -4.99 80.59
C ASP A 549 2.33 -4.10 81.83
N PRO A 550 3.05 -4.53 82.89
CA PRO A 550 3.39 -3.68 84.03
C PRO A 550 4.08 -2.35 83.67
N GLN A 551 4.85 -2.29 82.58
CA GLN A 551 5.52 -1.07 82.10
C GLN A 551 4.51 -0.01 81.65
N ASN A 552 3.35 -0.42 81.13
CA ASN A 552 2.32 0.51 80.65
C ASN A 552 1.72 1.41 81.75
N LYS A 553 1.93 1.08 83.03
CA LYS A 553 1.45 1.88 84.19
C LYS A 553 2.04 3.29 84.28
N ILE A 554 3.06 3.60 83.47
CA ILE A 554 3.60 4.95 83.29
C ILE A 554 2.63 5.87 82.52
N TRP A 555 1.83 5.32 81.60
CA TRP A 555 0.87 6.04 80.75
C TRP A 555 -0.44 6.34 81.49
N LYS A 556 -0.36 7.04 82.62
CA LYS A 556 -1.53 7.41 83.44
C LYS A 556 -2.40 8.43 82.69
N LEU A 557 -3.68 8.16 82.57
CA LEU A 557 -4.64 9.03 81.85
C LEU A 557 -5.31 10.00 82.81
N ARG A 558 -5.46 11.27 82.43
CA ARG A 558 -6.42 12.23 83.01
C ARG A 558 -7.48 12.56 81.97
N VAL A 559 -8.71 12.79 82.43
CA VAL A 559 -9.80 13.26 81.57
C VAL A 559 -10.51 14.44 82.24
N GLY A 560 -10.81 15.49 81.47
CA GLY A 560 -11.60 16.64 81.88
C GLY A 560 -12.78 16.85 80.95
N ILE A 561 -14.00 16.99 81.51
CA ILE A 561 -15.23 17.21 80.72
C ILE A 561 -15.97 18.47 81.17
N ASN A 562 -16.09 19.45 80.28
CA ASN A 562 -16.91 20.64 80.49
C ASN A 562 -18.08 20.68 79.50
N THR A 563 -19.20 21.28 79.91
CA THR A 563 -20.36 21.49 79.04
C THR A 563 -20.74 22.96 79.02
N GLY A 564 -21.07 23.50 77.85
CA GLY A 564 -21.43 24.90 77.67
C GLY A 564 -21.48 25.33 76.21
N GLU A 565 -21.54 26.64 75.97
CA GLU A 565 -21.58 27.23 74.63
C GLU A 565 -20.21 27.32 73.95
N VAL A 566 -20.19 27.19 72.62
CA VAL A 566 -19.03 27.43 71.76
C VAL A 566 -19.44 27.98 70.39
N VAL A 567 -18.48 28.58 69.69
CA VAL A 567 -18.54 28.83 68.24
C VAL A 567 -17.65 27.79 67.55
N ALA A 568 -18.18 27.09 66.55
CA ALA A 568 -17.43 26.15 65.71
C ALA A 568 -17.28 26.70 64.29
N GLY A 569 -16.20 26.34 63.59
CA GLY A 569 -15.99 26.78 62.21
C GLY A 569 -14.68 26.31 61.61
N VAL A 570 -14.47 26.64 60.34
CA VAL A 570 -13.23 26.32 59.62
C VAL A 570 -12.34 27.57 59.54
N VAL A 571 -11.10 27.45 60.02
CA VAL A 571 -10.08 28.51 59.92
C VAL A 571 -8.98 28.11 58.93
N GLY A 572 -8.43 29.13 58.27
CA GLY A 572 -7.33 29.01 57.32
C GLY A 572 -7.77 29.11 55.85
N LYS A 573 -6.91 29.66 54.99
CA LYS A 573 -7.14 29.76 53.53
C LYS A 573 -6.38 28.71 52.70
N ARG A 574 -5.60 27.84 53.35
CA ARG A 574 -4.72 26.84 52.72
C ARG A 574 -4.55 25.57 53.55
N LYS A 575 -4.40 25.72 54.86
CA LYS A 575 -4.53 24.63 55.84
C LYS A 575 -5.88 24.83 56.53
N PHE A 576 -6.93 24.24 55.97
CA PHE A 576 -8.25 24.25 56.60
C PHE A 576 -8.20 23.39 57.86
N ALA A 577 -8.65 23.93 58.98
CA ALA A 577 -8.84 23.20 60.22
C ALA A 577 -10.23 23.53 60.77
N PHE A 578 -11.02 22.49 61.03
CA PHE A 578 -12.25 22.63 61.80
C PHE A 578 -11.90 22.70 63.29
N ASP A 579 -12.45 23.68 63.99
CA ASP A 579 -12.08 23.97 65.37
C ASP A 579 -13.22 24.66 66.13
N ILE A 580 -13.11 24.73 67.46
CA ILE A 580 -14.09 25.33 68.35
C ILE A 580 -13.46 26.37 69.28
N TRP A 581 -14.18 27.47 69.51
CA TRP A 581 -13.75 28.56 70.37
C TRP A 581 -14.83 28.89 71.40
N GLY A 582 -14.40 29.12 72.64
CA GLY A 582 -15.29 29.49 73.74
C GLY A 582 -14.60 29.30 75.09
N ASP A 583 -15.15 29.95 76.12
CA ASP A 583 -14.69 29.74 77.50
C ASP A 583 -14.94 28.30 77.98
N THR A 584 -15.95 27.63 77.43
CA THR A 584 -16.23 26.20 77.63
C THR A 584 -15.01 25.32 77.34
N VAL A 585 -14.28 25.63 76.25
CA VAL A 585 -13.08 24.88 75.81
C VAL A 585 -11.93 25.09 76.78
N ASN A 586 -11.68 26.36 77.15
CA ASN A 586 -10.64 26.73 78.11
C ASN A 586 -10.89 26.12 79.49
N THR A 587 -12.16 25.98 79.88
CA THR A 587 -12.57 25.37 81.15
C THR A 587 -12.35 23.85 81.11
N ALA A 588 -12.67 23.16 80.01
CA ALA A 588 -12.44 21.72 79.85
C ALA A 588 -10.95 21.35 79.98
N ASN A 589 -10.07 22.08 79.29
CA ASN A 589 -8.62 21.91 79.38
C ASN A 589 -8.13 22.08 80.84
N ARG A 590 -8.59 23.13 81.55
CA ARG A 590 -8.20 23.34 82.95
C ARG A 590 -8.77 22.28 83.91
N LEU A 591 -9.96 21.75 83.66
CA LEU A 591 -10.51 20.62 84.42
C LEU A 591 -9.66 19.36 84.27
N GLN A 592 -9.18 19.06 83.05
CA GLN A 592 -8.22 18.00 82.81
C GLN A 592 -6.92 18.26 83.57
N GLY A 593 -6.34 19.47 83.47
CA GLY A 593 -5.07 19.82 84.12
C GLY A 593 -5.12 19.72 85.65
N CYS A 594 -6.27 20.04 86.26
CA CYS A 594 -6.50 19.89 87.69
C CYS A 594 -6.89 18.47 88.15
N CYS A 595 -7.14 17.54 87.22
CA CYS A 595 -7.57 16.17 87.55
C CYS A 595 -6.45 15.37 88.24
N GLU A 596 -6.79 14.44 89.14
CA GLU A 596 -5.84 13.41 89.59
C GLU A 596 -5.63 12.33 88.50
N SER A 597 -4.46 11.69 88.53
CA SER A 597 -4.13 10.61 87.60
C SER A 597 -5.11 9.43 87.72
N ASN A 598 -5.55 8.90 86.58
CA ASN A 598 -6.54 7.82 86.43
C ASN A 598 -7.95 8.16 86.96
N LYS A 599 -8.35 9.44 86.92
CA LYS A 599 -9.74 9.89 87.19
C LYS A 599 -10.32 10.69 86.01
N ILE A 600 -11.64 10.88 86.03
CA ILE A 600 -12.40 11.75 85.10
C ILE A 600 -12.97 12.92 85.91
N ASN A 601 -12.48 14.13 85.67
CA ASN A 601 -12.92 15.34 86.34
C ASN A 601 -13.99 16.07 85.50
N ILE A 602 -15.11 16.45 86.09
CA ILE A 602 -16.23 17.10 85.39
C ILE A 602 -16.62 18.42 86.07
N SER A 603 -17.11 19.36 85.26
CA SER A 603 -17.71 20.61 85.75
C SER A 603 -19.08 20.39 86.41
N ASP A 604 -19.52 21.34 87.23
CA ASP A 604 -20.91 21.43 87.69
C ASP A 604 -21.94 21.44 86.54
N THR A 605 -21.69 22.23 85.49
CA THR A 605 -22.50 22.26 84.27
C THR A 605 -22.62 20.90 83.56
N THR A 606 -21.59 20.06 83.65
CA THR A 606 -21.65 18.66 83.17
C THR A 606 -22.37 17.77 84.18
N TYR A 607 -22.09 17.92 85.48
CA TYR A 607 -22.73 17.16 86.58
C TYR A 607 -24.26 17.25 86.54
N VAL A 608 -24.82 18.45 86.32
CA VAL A 608 -26.28 18.67 86.21
C VAL A 608 -26.94 17.78 85.16
N LEU A 609 -26.24 17.46 84.06
CA LEU A 609 -26.71 16.60 82.97
C LEU A 609 -26.44 15.10 83.19
N LEU A 610 -25.49 14.75 84.08
CA LEU A 610 -25.05 13.36 84.31
C LEU A 610 -25.61 12.72 85.57
N LYS A 611 -25.98 13.51 86.59
CA LYS A 611 -26.45 13.05 87.92
C LYS A 611 -27.57 12.01 87.90
N ASP A 612 -28.32 11.93 86.80
CA ASP A 612 -29.46 11.04 86.63
C ASP A 612 -29.09 9.66 86.04
N PHE A 613 -27.85 9.49 85.55
CA PHE A 613 -27.36 8.25 84.91
C PHE A 613 -26.10 7.69 85.58
N PHE A 614 -25.27 8.54 86.19
CA PHE A 614 -23.94 8.19 86.69
C PHE A 614 -23.78 8.46 88.19
N ASP A 615 -22.92 7.67 88.84
CA ASP A 615 -22.38 7.95 90.17
C ASP A 615 -21.21 8.92 90.05
N VAL A 616 -21.27 9.98 90.85
CA VAL A 616 -20.40 11.15 90.78
C VAL A 616 -20.09 11.65 92.19
N GLU A 617 -18.82 11.93 92.46
CA GLU A 617 -18.31 12.34 93.77
C GLU A 617 -17.95 13.83 93.75
N TYR A 618 -18.43 14.62 94.71
CA TYR A 618 -18.05 16.03 94.83
C TYR A 618 -16.63 16.17 95.38
N ARG A 619 -15.75 16.86 94.65
CA ARG A 619 -14.34 17.04 95.00
C ARG A 619 -14.06 18.33 95.78
N GLY A 620 -15.02 19.26 95.83
CA GLY A 620 -14.82 20.62 96.32
C GLY A 620 -14.56 21.63 95.21
N GLU A 621 -14.31 22.88 95.62
CA GLU A 621 -13.99 23.98 94.71
C GLU A 621 -12.48 24.09 94.51
N ILE A 622 -12.04 24.14 93.25
CA ILE A 622 -10.63 24.28 92.90
C ILE A 622 -10.44 25.59 92.13
N PRO A 623 -9.45 26.43 92.48
CA PRO A 623 -9.26 27.73 91.84
C PRO A 623 -8.76 27.57 90.39
N ILE A 624 -9.61 27.93 89.43
CA ILE A 624 -9.28 27.97 88.01
C ILE A 624 -8.77 29.37 87.65
N LYS A 625 -7.65 29.44 86.91
CA LYS A 625 -7.08 30.69 86.39
C LYS A 625 -8.14 31.53 85.67
N TYR A 626 -8.31 32.79 86.07
CA TYR A 626 -9.32 33.73 85.54
C TYR A 626 -10.81 33.37 85.78
N LYS A 627 -11.13 32.33 86.56
CA LYS A 627 -12.51 32.00 86.99
C LYS A 627 -12.73 31.99 88.50
N GLY A 628 -11.67 31.83 89.30
CA GLY A 628 -11.80 31.69 90.75
C GLY A 628 -12.14 30.25 91.16
N PRO A 629 -12.65 30.03 92.39
CA PRO A 629 -13.08 28.72 92.85
C PRO A 629 -14.19 28.16 91.95
N THR A 630 -13.98 26.97 91.39
CA THR A 630 -14.95 26.29 90.54
C THR A 630 -15.29 24.93 91.15
N PRO A 631 -16.57 24.59 91.40
CA PRO A 631 -16.97 23.26 91.86
C PRO A 631 -16.62 22.20 90.83
N MET A 632 -16.00 21.11 91.29
CA MET A 632 -15.56 19.98 90.48
C MET A 632 -16.06 18.66 91.06
N TYR A 633 -16.31 17.69 90.18
CA TYR A 633 -16.77 16.36 90.53
C TYR A 633 -15.93 15.30 89.83
N TYR A 634 -15.77 14.15 90.48
CA TYR A 634 -15.25 12.95 89.82
C TYR A 634 -16.41 12.11 89.27
N LEU A 635 -16.37 11.81 87.98
CA LEU A 635 -17.21 10.78 87.39
C LEU A 635 -16.61 9.42 87.75
N LEU A 636 -17.36 8.59 88.47
CA LEU A 636 -16.89 7.30 88.98
C LEU A 636 -17.32 6.15 88.08
N ARG A 637 -18.63 6.02 87.82
CA ARG A 637 -19.23 4.89 87.11
C ARG A 637 -20.68 5.16 86.69
N ILE A 638 -21.26 4.29 85.87
CA ILE A 638 -22.72 4.23 85.66
C ILE A 638 -23.39 3.74 86.97
N LYS A 639 -24.55 4.30 87.33
CA LYS A 639 -25.31 3.87 88.52
C LYS A 639 -25.66 2.38 88.44
N ASP A 640 -25.70 1.69 89.57
CA ASP A 640 -26.01 0.24 89.65
C ASP A 640 -27.32 -0.13 88.93
N GLU A 641 -28.37 0.71 89.02
CA GLU A 641 -29.65 0.46 88.34
C GLU A 641 -29.58 0.50 86.81
N PHE A 642 -28.55 1.17 86.27
CA PHE A 642 -28.30 1.39 84.85
C PHE A 642 -27.07 0.65 84.32
N SER A 643 -26.29 -0.01 85.18
CA SER A 643 -25.13 -0.82 84.80
C SER A 643 -25.48 -2.27 84.45
N ASN A 644 -24.66 -2.90 83.61
CA ASN A 644 -24.66 -4.32 83.28
C ASN A 644 -23.43 -5.07 83.82
N ASP A 645 -22.50 -4.37 84.46
CA ASP A 645 -21.29 -4.90 85.10
C ASP A 645 -21.05 -4.27 86.48
N ASP A 646 -20.48 -5.03 87.41
CA ASP A 646 -20.24 -4.59 88.80
C ASP A 646 -19.26 -3.40 88.87
N GLU A 647 -18.36 -3.28 87.88
CA GLU A 647 -17.42 -2.16 87.77
C GLU A 647 -18.08 -0.87 87.20
N GLY A 648 -19.27 -0.97 86.61
CA GLY A 648 -20.06 0.18 86.18
C GLY A 648 -19.62 0.86 84.87
N TYR A 649 -18.99 0.14 83.95
CA TYR A 649 -18.53 0.68 82.65
C TYR A 649 -19.52 0.45 81.50
N ARG A 650 -20.48 -0.48 81.63
CA ARG A 650 -21.35 -0.92 80.54
C ARG A 650 -22.82 -0.62 80.83
N PRO A 651 -23.51 0.18 80.01
CA PRO A 651 -24.93 0.45 80.20
C PRO A 651 -25.79 -0.80 79.95
N ASN A 652 -26.79 -1.02 80.81
CA ASN A 652 -27.82 -2.05 80.66
C ASN A 652 -29.00 -1.56 79.81
N LYS A 653 -30.02 -2.41 79.63
CA LYS A 653 -31.20 -2.04 78.84
C LYS A 653 -31.94 -0.80 79.39
N LYS A 654 -32.08 -0.67 80.72
CA LYS A 654 -32.77 0.49 81.34
C LYS A 654 -32.04 1.80 81.07
N PHE A 655 -30.71 1.80 81.01
CA PHE A 655 -29.93 2.96 80.60
C PHE A 655 -30.35 3.41 79.21
N TRP A 656 -30.40 2.48 78.25
CA TRP A 656 -30.75 2.78 76.86
C TRP A 656 -32.21 3.19 76.69
N ASP A 657 -33.14 2.53 77.39
CA ASP A 657 -34.56 2.91 77.40
C ASP A 657 -34.71 4.37 77.90
N LYS A 658 -33.96 4.78 78.93
CA LYS A 658 -33.95 6.17 79.45
C LYS A 658 -33.21 7.13 78.51
N TYR A 659 -32.06 6.74 77.95
CA TYR A 659 -31.30 7.53 76.97
C TYR A 659 -32.16 7.89 75.75
N LEU A 660 -32.92 6.93 75.22
CA LEU A 660 -33.79 7.15 74.06
C LEU A 660 -34.89 8.19 74.31
N THR A 661 -35.29 8.46 75.56
CA THR A 661 -36.22 9.56 75.88
C THR A 661 -35.63 10.95 75.65
N LEU A 662 -34.30 11.06 75.60
CA LEU A 662 -33.56 12.30 75.35
C LEU A 662 -33.11 12.43 73.88
N VAL A 663 -33.37 11.42 73.05
CA VAL A 663 -32.96 11.38 71.64
C VAL A 663 -34.08 11.94 70.77
N ASP A 664 -33.84 13.09 70.16
CA ASP A 664 -34.71 13.60 69.09
C ASP A 664 -34.63 12.70 67.84
N TYR A 665 -35.79 12.27 67.32
CA TYR A 665 -35.88 11.53 66.05
C TYR A 665 -35.26 12.31 64.87
N SER A 666 -35.24 13.65 64.93
CA SER A 666 -34.58 14.50 63.90
C SER A 666 -33.05 14.40 63.95
N TYR A 667 -32.46 14.01 65.09
CA TYR A 667 -31.03 13.77 65.26
C TYR A 667 -30.63 12.41 64.70
N LEU A 668 -31.37 11.33 64.99
CA LEU A 668 -31.08 9.98 64.49
C LEU A 668 -30.97 9.94 62.96
N LYS A 669 -31.92 10.56 62.25
CA LYS A 669 -31.92 10.61 60.78
C LYS A 669 -30.71 11.36 60.19
N LYS A 670 -30.13 12.32 60.93
CA LYS A 670 -28.91 13.05 60.53
C LYS A 670 -27.64 12.29 60.95
N LEU A 671 -27.71 11.50 62.02
CA LEU A 671 -26.62 10.66 62.50
C LEU A 671 -26.33 9.50 61.53
N ASP A 672 -27.37 8.85 61.00
CA ASP A 672 -27.22 7.81 59.96
C ASP A 672 -26.53 8.34 58.69
N GLN A 673 -26.71 9.63 58.38
CA GLN A 673 -26.01 10.32 57.28
C GLN A 673 -24.56 10.73 57.63
N TRP A 674 -24.22 10.81 58.92
CA TRP A 674 -22.89 11.20 59.41
C TRP A 674 -21.97 10.01 59.68
N ILE A 675 -22.50 8.88 60.18
CA ILE A 675 -21.68 7.69 60.47
C ILE A 675 -21.14 7.03 59.18
N GLY A 676 -21.85 7.12 58.06
CA GLY A 676 -21.26 6.97 56.73
C GLY A 676 -20.51 5.65 56.45
N GLY A 677 -20.93 4.54 57.08
CA GLY A 677 -20.29 3.22 56.99
C GLY A 677 -21.09 2.14 57.71
#